data_AF-A0A7K4GUX2-F1
#
_entry.id   AF-A0A7K4GUX2-F1
#
_cell.length_a   1.000
_cell.length_b   1.000
_cell.length_c   1.000
_cell.angle_alpha   90.00
_cell.angle_beta   90.00
_cell.angle_gamma   90.00
#
_symmetry.space_group_name_H-M   'P 1'
#
loop_
_entity.id
_entity.type
_entity.pdbx_description
1 polymer ?
#
loop_
_entity_poly.entity_id
_entity_poly.type
_entity_poly.pdbx_seq_one_letter_code
_entity_poly.pdbx_strand_id
1 'polypeptide(L)'
;MAEKRLGLYKLAKYTNLEIVMESQVQSSGANQAKLLEKFKKNKGSIKQQAFAMKIAFAVMLFFVIGLPISAYSQVKYAISNPAITPDRILIPGSIIFGAFFFMQLIYLTMLGMFPISAMMSGEAFRWYETLPISKERLRKLGFMTVFHNMDVGLIVMILAFPIAMFIMSLNIFLTLIAALISLINVLFSFSVLVLIAGRISRVLKVSEAASRKATLIRVFTMLSYVIVIFSASFFIQWIVISAGDFFTSLSSSEVPYIVIFLIGLIPFPIAPGYVMTMAIESTSFSFSLWLPVIIGMMIFVLLALFVYKKALKAMRTVTSSASIEVKQATSLKKTQEKPVEVLIEARTPIKAYIRKDLSTATRDIQTFMFIITPLILPLIIFIPFLVTPIGLGESFLDDYFITWMILTLYQPMISMMITSGFLNMEDTGASILSSLPIHTRDQAKAKLLLLGSIQTVSFFLPLMLFIGNPEFSSYLLTFISYYPVVLTFLLSMFQMKIRFFGRMKYKFVVEEFNTEKKITKWIIMFAVQYLIFLAFNLMSGILLSFFGLGIMILASFLGGILALGVLLLSFNSMFPKEMEKRQTISIREIFRKHPIFGTVNLLVLYLGFLFLPGFIELPLIFIIEFIPLIALLFIDFFVIFGLMALLWIFFVRKSLGLPNGKESLKEYINTIGLKPDRKIVRNIFLGISCSIIYFISTYITGNIFGNYIFDLDVIFGNPGTSISFYGWFLFIIMLIPGIWEEISFRGVISTLNLRKYSRTTVLILVSILFGLFHFFNLLAGSSLVLTGVQVVYAALLGFLMGYLFIKTKSLIPSIILHYLIDSLGQLFTYVIFDSMVDLVLFAIIGVGIVPSILGMLLVKIVVKEESR
;
A
#
# COMPACT_ATOMS: atom_id res chain seq x y z
N MET A 1 60.98 20.88 2.22
CA MET A 1 60.08 21.83 1.54
C MET A 1 58.84 22.01 2.37
N ALA A 2 58.47 23.27 2.61
CA ALA A 2 57.57 23.75 3.65
C ALA A 2 56.23 23.00 3.74
N GLU A 3 55.99 22.41 4.92
CA GLU A 3 54.69 21.92 5.36
C GLU A 3 53.66 23.04 5.23
N LYS A 4 52.82 22.98 4.19
CA LYS A 4 51.49 23.59 4.27
C LYS A 4 50.76 22.90 5.43
N ARG A 5 50.87 23.45 6.65
CA ARG A 5 50.09 23.05 7.82
C ARG A 5 48.63 22.96 7.38
N LEU A 6 48.13 21.75 7.13
CA LEU A 6 46.73 21.56 6.77
C LEU A 6 45.88 22.20 7.87
N GLY A 7 45.05 23.19 7.49
CA GLY A 7 44.15 23.83 8.42
C GLY A 7 43.24 22.79 9.06
N LEU A 8 43.00 22.90 10.37
CA LEU A 8 42.19 21.93 11.13
C LEU A 8 40.79 21.73 10.50
N TYR A 9 40.24 22.77 9.88
CA TYR A 9 38.97 22.70 9.15
C TYR A 9 39.04 21.82 7.89
N LYS A 10 40.16 21.81 7.15
CA LYS A 10 40.37 20.91 6.01
C LYS A 10 40.51 19.46 6.45
N LEU A 11 41.17 19.22 7.58
CA LEU A 11 41.29 17.89 8.20
C LEU A 11 39.92 17.37 8.68
N ALA A 12 39.12 18.24 9.30
CA ALA A 12 37.78 17.92 9.79
C ALA A 12 36.84 17.39 8.70
N LYS A 13 37.01 17.85 7.45
CA LYS A 13 36.27 17.32 6.29
C LYS A 13 36.52 15.82 6.07
N TYR A 14 37.77 15.38 6.16
CA TYR A 14 38.13 13.97 5.98
C TYR A 14 37.67 13.13 7.16
N THR A 15 37.87 13.63 8.39
CA THR A 15 37.36 12.97 9.60
C THR A 15 35.84 12.86 9.57
N ASN A 16 35.12 13.84 9.01
CA ASN A 16 33.67 13.76 8.85
C ASN A 16 33.26 12.66 7.86
N LEU A 17 33.97 12.51 6.74
CA LEU A 17 33.70 11.41 5.80
C LEU A 17 33.96 10.05 6.45
N GLU A 18 35.00 9.94 7.26
CA GLU A 18 35.32 8.74 8.05
C GLU A 18 34.19 8.43 9.05
N ILE A 19 33.74 9.42 9.82
CA ILE A 19 32.62 9.26 10.76
C ILE A 19 31.33 8.88 10.04
N VAL A 20 31.04 9.48 8.89
CA VAL A 20 29.88 9.10 8.09
C VAL A 20 30.00 7.65 7.65
N MET A 21 31.18 7.22 7.17
CA MET A 21 31.43 5.83 6.82
C MET A 21 31.27 4.89 8.02
N GLU A 22 31.93 5.20 9.15
CA GLU A 22 31.89 4.43 10.39
C GLU A 22 30.47 4.33 10.95
N SER A 23 29.70 5.42 10.90
CA SER A 23 28.29 5.43 11.31
C SER A 23 27.44 4.46 10.48
N GLN A 24 27.71 4.39 9.17
CA GLN A 24 27.02 3.47 8.27
C GLN A 24 27.47 2.03 8.51
N VAL A 25 28.75 1.79 8.78
CA VAL A 25 29.27 0.46 9.14
C VAL A 25 28.67 -0.02 10.45
N GLN A 26 28.63 0.83 11.48
CA GLN A 26 28.02 0.53 12.77
C GLN A 26 26.51 0.29 12.64
N SER A 27 25.81 1.07 11.81
CA SER A 27 24.37 0.89 11.59
C SER A 27 24.03 -0.30 10.70
N SER A 28 24.97 -0.80 9.89
CA SER A 28 24.75 -1.86 8.91
C SER A 28 24.86 -3.29 9.46
N GLY A 29 25.32 -3.47 10.70
CA GLY A 29 25.38 -4.79 11.36
C GLY A 29 26.05 -5.88 10.49
N ALA A 30 25.27 -6.85 10.00
CA ALA A 30 25.77 -7.93 9.14
C ALA A 30 26.11 -7.48 7.69
N ASN A 31 25.64 -6.31 7.26
CA ASN A 31 25.83 -5.74 5.90
C ASN A 31 27.16 -4.98 5.70
N GLN A 32 28.05 -4.97 6.69
CA GLN A 32 29.29 -4.20 6.65
C GLN A 32 30.17 -4.53 5.44
N ALA A 33 30.37 -5.81 5.13
CA ALA A 33 31.24 -6.23 4.02
C ALA A 33 30.78 -5.67 2.66
N LYS A 34 29.46 -5.71 2.39
CA LYS A 34 28.87 -5.19 1.16
C LYS A 34 28.96 -3.66 1.09
N LEU A 35 28.75 -2.99 2.22
CA LEU A 35 28.90 -1.54 2.31
C LEU A 35 30.34 -1.10 1.98
N LEU A 36 31.33 -1.81 2.53
CA LEU A 36 32.74 -1.58 2.25
C LEU A 36 33.08 -1.83 0.77
N GLU A 37 32.52 -2.89 0.17
CA GLU A 37 32.69 -3.17 -1.25
C GLU A 37 32.09 -2.06 -2.13
N LYS A 38 30.91 -1.54 -1.77
CA LYS A 38 30.28 -0.39 -2.44
C LYS A 38 31.18 0.84 -2.40
N PHE A 39 31.78 1.15 -1.24
CA PHE A 39 32.70 2.27 -1.11
C PHE A 39 33.99 2.07 -1.90
N LYS A 40 34.48 0.82 -1.99
CA LYS A 40 35.63 0.46 -2.84
C LYS A 40 35.33 0.68 -4.33
N LYS A 41 34.12 0.31 -4.78
CA LYS A 41 33.68 0.44 -6.19
C LYS A 41 33.37 1.88 -6.59
N ASN A 42 32.80 2.69 -5.70
CA ASN A 42 32.47 4.10 -5.97
C ASN A 42 33.02 5.04 -4.88
N LYS A 43 34.21 5.60 -5.15
CA LYS A 43 34.92 6.54 -4.27
C LYS A 43 34.11 7.81 -3.94
N GLY A 44 33.16 8.21 -4.80
CA GLY A 44 32.31 9.38 -4.60
C GLY A 44 31.09 9.15 -3.69
N SER A 45 30.74 7.88 -3.41
CA SER A 45 29.50 7.52 -2.71
C SER A 45 29.41 8.12 -1.30
N ILE A 46 30.51 8.10 -0.54
CA ILE A 46 30.52 8.63 0.85
C ILE A 46 30.31 10.15 0.84
N LYS A 47 30.95 10.85 -0.10
CA LYS A 47 30.83 12.31 -0.24
C LYS A 47 29.40 12.73 -0.62
N GLN A 48 28.80 12.04 -1.58
CA GLN A 48 27.41 12.29 -1.99
C GLN A 48 26.43 12.02 -0.83
N GLN A 49 26.65 10.94 -0.08
CA GLN A 49 25.80 10.60 1.07
C GLN A 49 25.94 11.61 2.21
N ALA A 50 27.16 12.01 2.56
CA ALA A 50 27.41 13.04 3.57
C ALA A 50 26.74 14.37 3.17
N PHE A 51 26.77 14.73 1.89
CA PHE A 51 26.09 15.91 1.37
C PHE A 51 24.56 15.79 1.42
N ALA A 52 24.00 14.65 1.00
CA ALA A 52 22.56 14.39 1.04
C ALA A 52 21.99 14.46 2.47
N MET A 53 22.71 13.92 3.46
CA MET A 53 22.30 14.01 4.87
C MET A 53 22.25 15.46 5.36
N LYS A 54 23.25 16.29 5.01
CA LYS A 54 23.24 17.72 5.36
C LYS A 54 22.04 18.46 4.80
N ILE A 55 21.68 18.20 3.53
CA ILE A 55 20.51 18.79 2.90
C ILE A 55 19.23 18.31 3.59
N ALA A 56 19.08 17.01 3.83
CA ALA A 56 17.92 16.45 4.50
C ALA A 56 17.71 17.07 5.89
N PHE A 57 18.79 17.29 6.65
CA PHE A 57 18.73 17.93 7.96
C PHE A 57 18.27 19.38 7.85
N ALA A 58 18.84 20.13 6.91
CA ALA A 58 18.50 21.52 6.69
C ALA A 58 17.02 21.69 6.29
N VAL A 59 16.53 20.85 5.37
CA VAL A 59 15.14 20.90 4.90
C VAL A 59 14.17 20.60 6.04
N MET A 60 14.39 19.54 6.82
CA MET A 60 13.47 19.21 7.92
C MET A 60 13.46 20.28 9.02
N LEU A 61 14.62 20.84 9.37
CA LEU A 61 14.71 21.92 10.36
C LEU A 61 14.11 23.24 9.86
N PHE A 62 14.10 23.48 8.54
CA PHE A 62 13.47 24.65 7.94
C PHE A 62 11.94 24.57 8.00
N PHE A 63 11.33 23.41 7.71
CA PHE A 63 9.86 23.27 7.75
C PHE A 63 9.25 23.53 9.13
N VAL A 64 10.02 23.34 10.20
CA VAL A 64 9.60 23.59 11.60
C VAL A 64 9.27 25.08 11.85
N ILE A 65 9.73 26.00 10.99
CA ILE A 65 9.48 27.45 11.09
C ILE A 65 8.00 27.82 10.89
N GLY A 66 7.17 26.92 10.35
CA GLY A 66 5.72 27.16 10.26
C GLY A 66 5.08 27.48 11.62
N LEU A 67 5.54 26.84 12.70
CA LEU A 67 5.01 27.10 14.06
C LEU A 67 5.27 28.52 14.57
N PRO A 68 6.50 29.05 14.60
CA PRO A 68 6.74 30.41 15.08
C PRO A 68 6.06 31.47 14.20
N ILE A 69 5.87 31.21 12.90
CA ILE A 69 5.06 32.08 12.03
C ILE A 69 3.61 32.07 12.50
N SER A 70 3.03 30.89 12.74
CA SER A 70 1.67 30.75 13.28
C SER A 70 1.52 31.44 14.64
N ALA A 71 2.48 31.24 15.55
CA ALA A 71 2.49 31.86 16.87
C ALA A 71 2.51 33.39 16.78
N TYR A 72 3.37 33.95 15.93
CA TYR A 72 3.44 35.39 15.70
C TYR A 72 2.09 35.95 15.21
N SER A 73 1.49 35.31 14.21
CA SER A 73 0.20 35.74 13.66
C SER A 73 -0.92 35.70 14.71
N GLN A 74 -0.99 34.65 15.52
CA GLN A 74 -2.00 34.50 16.57
C GLN A 74 -1.82 35.51 17.72
N VAL A 75 -0.58 35.72 18.18
CA VAL A 75 -0.25 36.72 19.21
C VAL A 75 -0.60 38.12 18.72
N LYS A 76 -0.21 38.49 17.50
CA LYS A 76 -0.51 39.81 16.94
C LYS A 76 -2.01 40.05 16.79
N TYR A 77 -2.74 39.04 16.30
CA TYR A 77 -4.20 39.10 16.19
C TYR A 77 -4.85 39.29 17.57
N ALA A 78 -4.43 38.52 18.57
CA ALA A 78 -4.99 38.62 19.92
C ALA A 78 -4.69 39.94 20.61
N ILE A 79 -3.47 40.50 20.45
CA ILE A 79 -3.11 41.82 21.00
C ILE A 79 -3.94 42.94 20.35
N SER A 80 -4.28 42.80 19.06
CA SER A 80 -5.13 43.77 18.37
C SER A 80 -6.61 43.70 18.77
N ASN A 81 -7.03 42.67 19.52
CA ASN A 81 -8.40 42.49 19.96
C ASN A 81 -8.61 43.08 21.37
N PRO A 82 -9.43 44.13 21.54
CA PRO A 82 -9.67 44.78 22.83
C PRO A 82 -10.28 43.84 23.89
N ALA A 83 -10.89 42.73 23.49
CA ALA A 83 -11.52 41.77 24.39
C ALA A 83 -10.52 40.83 25.09
N ILE A 84 -9.27 40.78 24.65
CA ILE A 84 -8.25 39.86 25.19
C ILE A 84 -7.19 40.68 25.91
N THR A 85 -7.06 40.48 27.23
CA THR A 85 -6.00 41.15 27.99
C THR A 85 -4.62 40.54 27.66
N PRO A 86 -3.55 41.34 27.56
CA PRO A 86 -2.24 40.85 27.11
C PRO A 86 -1.66 39.69 27.94
N ASP A 87 -1.97 39.62 29.23
CA ASP A 87 -1.56 38.54 30.14
C ASP A 87 -2.14 37.17 29.76
N ARG A 88 -3.34 37.11 29.16
CA ARG A 88 -3.97 35.87 28.69
C ARG A 88 -3.26 35.26 27.47
N ILE A 89 -2.46 36.06 26.76
CA ILE A 89 -1.76 35.67 25.54
C ILE A 89 -0.42 34.96 25.85
N LEU A 90 0.11 35.21 27.05
CA LEU A 90 1.47 34.87 27.44
C LEU A 90 1.74 33.35 27.46
N ILE A 91 0.85 32.59 28.11
CA ILE A 91 0.92 31.12 28.18
C ILE A 91 0.73 30.48 26.79
N PRO A 92 -0.39 30.74 26.06
CA PRO A 92 -0.59 30.10 24.77
C PRO A 92 0.51 30.44 23.76
N GLY A 93 0.97 31.69 23.70
CA GLY A 93 2.12 32.07 22.87
C GLY A 93 3.40 31.33 23.25
N SER A 94 3.70 31.24 24.56
CA SER A 94 4.90 30.56 25.04
C SER A 94 4.93 29.07 24.73
N ILE A 95 3.77 28.40 24.74
CA ILE A 95 3.68 26.96 24.46
C ILE A 95 3.94 26.69 22.98
N ILE A 96 3.43 27.51 22.06
CA ILE A 96 3.65 27.30 20.62
C ILE A 96 5.10 27.62 20.25
N PHE A 97 5.67 28.73 20.73
CA PHE A 97 7.11 29.01 20.55
C PHE A 97 7.99 27.96 21.25
N GLY A 98 7.59 27.49 22.43
CA GLY A 98 8.27 26.40 23.14
C GLY A 98 8.23 25.09 22.36
N ALA A 99 7.09 24.73 21.78
CA ALA A 99 6.95 23.55 20.93
C ALA A 99 7.90 23.62 19.72
N PHE A 100 8.08 24.79 19.12
CA PHE A 100 9.08 25.01 18.07
C PHE A 100 10.51 24.69 18.55
N PHE A 101 10.97 25.24 19.67
CA PHE A 101 12.31 24.98 20.19
C PHE A 101 12.51 23.51 20.57
N PHE A 102 11.48 22.89 21.15
CA PHE A 102 11.47 21.47 21.51
C PHE A 102 11.57 20.57 20.27
N MET A 103 10.83 20.89 19.20
CA MET A 103 10.91 20.14 17.94
C MET A 103 12.28 20.27 17.28
N GLN A 104 12.91 21.45 17.33
CA GLN A 104 14.29 21.59 16.85
C GLN A 104 15.27 20.67 17.60
N LEU A 105 15.15 20.58 18.93
CA LEU A 105 15.95 19.66 19.74
C LEU A 105 15.74 18.20 19.31
N ILE A 106 14.47 17.80 19.14
CA ILE A 106 14.11 16.45 18.74
C ILE A 106 14.67 16.11 17.36
N TYR A 107 14.43 16.94 16.34
CA TYR A 107 14.91 16.70 14.98
C TYR A 107 16.43 16.64 14.92
N LEU A 108 17.12 17.57 15.59
CA LEU A 108 18.58 17.56 15.67
C LEU A 108 19.09 16.27 16.32
N THR A 109 18.43 15.83 17.41
CA THR A 109 18.78 14.60 18.12
C THR A 109 18.54 13.38 17.23
N MET A 110 17.37 13.27 16.61
CA MET A 110 16.98 12.16 15.74
C MET A 110 17.97 11.97 14.58
N LEU A 111 18.33 13.07 13.93
CA LEU A 111 19.14 13.07 12.73
C LEU A 111 20.65 12.97 13.02
N GLY A 112 21.13 13.67 14.05
CA GLY A 112 22.54 13.68 14.42
C GLY A 112 23.00 12.45 15.21
N MET A 113 22.09 11.64 15.74
CA MET A 113 22.42 10.57 16.69
C MET A 113 23.48 9.60 16.17
N PHE A 114 23.35 9.08 14.94
CA PHE A 114 24.25 8.04 14.42
C PHE A 114 25.65 8.58 14.05
N PRO A 115 25.79 9.67 13.27
CA PRO A 115 27.11 10.25 13.00
C PRO A 115 27.84 10.64 14.29
N ILE A 116 27.15 11.27 15.24
CA ILE A 116 27.78 11.68 16.50
C ILE A 116 28.10 10.46 17.38
N SER A 117 27.26 9.41 17.38
CA SER A 117 27.56 8.16 18.08
C SER A 117 28.82 7.47 17.54
N ALA A 118 28.98 7.43 16.22
CA ALA A 118 30.20 6.91 15.59
C ALA A 118 31.42 7.76 15.93
N MET A 119 31.27 9.09 15.96
CA MET A 119 32.35 9.95 16.43
C MET A 119 32.72 9.64 17.89
N MET A 120 31.72 9.49 18.77
CA MET A 120 31.90 9.19 20.19
C MET A 120 32.57 7.84 20.46
N SER A 121 32.71 7.01 19.42
CA SER A 121 33.44 5.74 19.46
C SER A 121 34.95 5.92 19.57
N GLY A 122 35.49 7.04 19.07
CA GLY A 122 36.92 7.37 19.06
C GLY A 122 37.75 6.71 17.94
N GLU A 123 37.17 5.82 17.13
CA GLU A 123 37.91 5.10 16.08
C GLU A 123 38.44 6.01 14.98
N ALA A 124 37.60 6.90 14.44
CA ALA A 124 38.01 7.89 13.44
C ALA A 124 39.18 8.79 13.87
N PHE A 125 39.49 8.88 15.17
CA PHE A 125 40.63 9.66 15.68
C PHE A 125 41.90 8.84 15.92
N ARG A 126 41.82 7.50 15.95
CA ARG A 126 42.98 6.62 16.24
C ARG A 126 44.14 6.84 15.27
N TRP A 127 43.86 6.99 13.98
CA TRP A 127 44.92 7.21 13.01
C TRP A 127 45.57 8.60 13.16
N TYR A 128 44.83 9.62 13.59
CA TYR A 128 45.41 10.95 13.84
C TYR A 128 46.36 10.97 15.04
N GLU A 129 46.25 10.00 15.96
CA GLU A 129 47.18 9.85 17.07
C GLU A 129 48.55 9.30 16.63
N THR A 130 48.65 8.66 15.46
CA THR A 130 49.94 8.23 14.89
C THR A 130 50.64 9.36 14.12
N LEU A 131 49.94 10.49 13.89
CA LEU A 131 50.50 11.68 13.25
C LEU A 131 51.07 12.65 14.32
N PRO A 132 52.04 13.50 13.98
CA PRO A 132 52.64 14.49 14.90
C PRO A 132 51.68 15.68 15.17
N ILE A 133 50.47 15.40 15.65
CA ILE A 133 49.44 16.37 15.98
C ILE A 133 49.33 16.46 17.50
N SER A 134 49.42 17.66 18.08
CA SER A 134 49.27 17.84 19.53
C SER A 134 47.87 17.46 20.00
N LYS A 135 47.76 16.92 21.23
CA LYS A 135 46.47 16.55 21.85
C LYS A 135 45.45 17.70 21.85
N GLU A 136 45.92 18.94 22.00
CA GLU A 136 45.05 20.13 21.94
C GLU A 136 44.50 20.38 20.52
N ARG A 137 45.33 20.21 19.48
CA ARG A 137 44.89 20.30 18.08
C ARG A 137 43.93 19.17 17.72
N LEU A 138 44.16 17.95 18.22
CA LEU A 138 43.27 16.80 18.02
C LEU A 138 41.90 17.04 18.68
N ARG A 139 41.87 17.63 19.88
CA ARG A 139 40.64 18.06 20.53
C ARG A 139 39.88 19.09 19.68
N LYS A 140 40.55 20.14 19.20
CA LYS A 140 39.95 21.15 18.30
C LYS A 140 39.43 20.52 17.00
N LEU A 141 40.14 19.53 16.45
CA LEU A 141 39.71 18.76 15.29
C LEU A 141 38.39 18.02 15.54
N GLY A 142 38.24 17.38 16.70
CA GLY A 142 36.98 16.72 17.09
C GLY A 142 35.78 17.67 17.03
N PHE A 143 35.92 18.87 17.60
CA PHE A 143 34.87 19.90 17.55
C PHE A 143 34.54 20.35 16.12
N MET A 144 35.57 20.67 15.33
CA MET A 144 35.38 21.08 13.95
C MET A 144 34.74 19.98 13.11
N THR A 145 35.00 18.72 13.44
CA THR A 145 34.44 17.57 12.73
C THR A 145 32.95 17.43 13.00
N VAL A 146 32.52 17.57 14.26
CA VAL A 146 31.09 17.59 14.58
C VAL A 146 30.37 18.73 13.87
N PHE A 147 30.93 19.94 13.96
CA PHE A 147 30.35 21.10 13.30
C PHE A 147 30.25 20.85 11.79
N HIS A 148 31.29 20.27 11.17
CA HIS A 148 31.26 19.95 9.75
C HIS A 148 30.26 18.83 9.40
N ASN A 149 29.86 17.97 10.33
CA ASN A 149 28.82 16.97 10.06
C ASN A 149 27.43 17.62 9.94
N MET A 150 27.16 18.65 10.76
CA MET A 150 25.83 19.22 10.96
C MET A 150 25.73 20.72 10.57
N ASP A 151 26.77 21.28 9.95
CA ASP A 151 26.93 22.71 9.67
C ASP A 151 25.69 23.36 9.06
N VAL A 152 25.19 22.83 7.94
CA VAL A 152 24.02 23.41 7.25
C VAL A 152 22.78 23.38 8.16
N GLY A 153 22.55 22.29 8.88
CA GLY A 153 21.40 22.17 9.79
C GLY A 153 21.49 23.14 10.98
N LEU A 154 22.69 23.27 11.58
CA LEU A 154 22.92 24.21 12.68
C LEU A 154 22.79 25.66 12.21
N ILE A 155 23.28 26.00 11.01
CA ILE A 155 23.11 27.32 10.41
C ILE A 155 21.62 27.64 10.19
N VAL A 156 20.84 26.67 9.69
CA VAL A 156 19.38 26.84 9.54
C VAL A 156 18.72 27.08 10.89
N MET A 157 19.07 26.32 11.94
CA MET A 157 18.53 26.56 13.29
C MET A 157 18.85 27.98 13.77
N ILE A 158 20.09 28.45 13.60
CA ILE A 158 20.53 29.79 14.04
C ILE A 158 19.79 30.89 13.28
N LEU A 159 19.77 30.83 11.95
CA LEU A 159 19.40 31.98 11.11
C LEU A 159 17.94 31.98 10.67
N ALA A 160 17.34 30.81 10.42
CA ALA A 160 16.06 30.77 9.72
C ALA A 160 14.90 31.30 10.57
N PHE A 161 14.92 31.06 11.89
CA PHE A 161 13.93 31.62 12.82
C PHE A 161 14.02 33.15 12.95
N PRO A 162 15.19 33.76 13.24
CA PRO A 162 15.33 35.22 13.24
C PRO A 162 14.96 35.87 11.92
N ILE A 163 15.35 35.27 10.78
CA ILE A 163 14.97 35.78 9.45
C ILE A 163 13.45 35.73 9.27
N ALA A 164 12.80 34.63 9.65
CA ALA A 164 11.33 34.54 9.59
C ALA A 164 10.65 35.60 10.48
N MET A 165 11.16 35.83 11.69
CA MET A 165 10.64 36.89 12.57
C MET A 165 10.88 38.28 12.00
N PHE A 166 12.01 38.54 11.37
CA PHE A 166 12.26 39.81 10.68
C PHE A 166 11.28 40.02 9.52
N ILE A 167 11.09 39.02 8.67
CA ILE A 167 10.17 39.12 7.52
C ILE A 167 8.73 39.37 7.98
N MET A 168 8.29 38.67 9.04
CA MET A 168 6.93 38.79 9.56
C MET A 168 6.66 40.09 10.31
N SER A 169 7.66 40.62 11.03
CA SER A 169 7.47 41.76 11.94
C SER A 169 8.06 43.08 11.44
N LEU A 170 9.05 43.03 10.55
CA LEU A 170 9.93 44.15 10.17
C LEU A 170 10.59 44.84 11.38
N ASN A 171 10.67 44.15 12.53
CA ASN A 171 11.17 44.70 13.80
C ASN A 171 12.59 44.16 14.11
N ILE A 172 13.56 45.06 14.18
CA ILE A 172 14.97 44.72 14.46
C ILE A 172 15.15 44.20 15.89
N PHE A 173 14.44 44.75 16.88
CA PHE A 173 14.55 44.33 18.28
C PHE A 173 14.09 42.88 18.48
N LEU A 174 12.91 42.54 17.95
CA LEU A 174 12.39 41.17 17.96
C LEU A 174 13.36 40.20 17.27
N THR A 175 13.96 40.63 16.17
CA THR A 175 14.94 39.85 15.40
C THR A 175 16.21 39.56 16.21
N LEU A 176 16.73 40.56 16.96
CA LEU A 176 17.89 40.39 17.82
C LEU A 176 17.61 39.44 18.99
N ILE A 177 16.43 39.54 19.61
CA ILE A 177 16.00 38.62 20.66
C ILE A 177 15.88 37.19 20.11
N ALA A 178 15.23 37.02 18.96
CA ALA A 178 15.12 35.73 18.30
C ALA A 178 16.49 35.12 17.98
N ALA A 179 17.45 35.94 17.53
CA ALA A 179 18.82 35.49 17.24
C ALA A 179 19.56 35.04 18.51
N LEU A 180 19.42 35.78 19.62
CA LEU A 180 20.03 35.42 20.90
C LEU A 180 19.47 34.09 21.43
N ILE A 181 18.13 33.96 21.44
CA ILE A 181 17.44 32.74 21.88
C ILE A 181 17.85 31.56 20.99
N SER A 182 17.90 31.76 19.68
CA SER A 182 18.29 30.71 18.74
C SER A 182 19.71 30.21 18.99
N LEU A 183 20.66 31.11 19.26
CA LEU A 183 22.04 30.74 19.60
C LEU A 183 22.12 29.87 20.86
N ILE A 184 21.37 30.26 21.91
CA ILE A 184 21.31 29.50 23.17
C ILE A 184 20.64 28.14 22.93
N ASN A 185 19.55 28.10 22.17
CA ASN A 185 18.85 26.86 21.84
C ASN A 185 19.74 25.89 21.06
N VAL A 186 20.50 26.39 20.09
CA VAL A 186 21.44 25.58 19.31
C VAL A 186 22.54 25.02 20.21
N LEU A 187 23.12 25.83 21.10
CA LEU A 187 24.13 25.38 22.06
C LEU A 187 23.57 24.27 22.96
N PHE A 188 22.37 24.47 23.51
CA PHE A 188 21.70 23.48 24.37
C PHE A 188 21.40 22.19 23.60
N SER A 189 20.71 22.30 22.46
CA SER A 189 20.28 21.15 21.63
C SER A 189 21.46 20.32 21.14
N PHE A 190 22.51 20.99 20.67
CA PHE A 190 23.75 20.35 20.28
C PHE A 190 24.41 19.57 21.42
N SER A 191 24.45 20.19 22.62
CA SER A 191 25.06 19.58 23.79
C SER A 191 24.29 18.36 24.29
N VAL A 192 22.95 18.40 24.22
CA VAL A 192 22.08 17.26 24.54
C VAL A 192 22.33 16.10 23.56
N LEU A 193 22.36 16.38 22.25
CA LEU A 193 22.67 15.37 21.22
C LEU A 193 23.99 14.64 21.51
N VAL A 194 25.07 15.38 21.82
CA VAL A 194 26.37 14.79 22.13
C VAL A 194 26.30 13.83 23.33
N LEU A 195 25.59 14.20 24.39
CA LEU A 195 25.46 13.37 25.59
C LEU A 195 24.65 12.10 25.33
N ILE A 196 23.55 12.22 24.58
CA ILE A 196 22.71 11.08 24.18
C ILE A 196 23.49 10.13 23.26
N ALA A 197 24.10 10.68 22.21
CA ALA A 197 24.91 9.91 21.25
C ALA A 197 26.09 9.20 21.93
N GLY A 198 26.74 9.84 22.90
CA GLY A 198 27.81 9.22 23.69
C GLY A 198 27.35 8.08 24.62
N ARG A 199 26.07 8.05 25.00
CA ARG A 199 25.47 6.92 25.72
C ARG A 199 25.16 5.77 24.76
N ILE A 200 24.63 6.08 23.58
CA ILE A 200 24.26 5.10 22.55
C ILE A 200 25.49 4.42 21.95
N SER A 201 26.56 5.17 21.67
CA SER A 201 27.84 4.64 21.19
C SER A 201 28.39 3.51 22.08
N ARG A 202 28.30 3.70 23.40
CA ARG A 202 28.71 2.68 24.38
C ARG A 202 27.86 1.41 24.30
N VAL A 203 26.55 1.54 24.09
CA VAL A 203 25.63 0.40 23.96
C VAL A 203 25.90 -0.38 22.67
N LEU A 204 26.11 0.33 21.55
CA LEU A 204 26.39 -0.29 20.26
C LEU A 204 27.76 -1.01 20.26
N LYS A 205 28.79 -0.45 20.91
CA LYS A 205 30.12 -1.08 21.00
C LYS A 205 30.25 -2.25 21.99
N VAL A 206 29.63 -2.18 23.18
CA VAL A 206 29.67 -3.28 24.19
C VAL A 206 29.10 -4.60 23.65
N SER A 207 28.39 -4.53 22.53
CA SER A 207 27.67 -5.64 21.93
C SER A 207 28.46 -6.49 20.91
N GLU A 208 29.78 -6.27 20.79
CA GLU A 208 30.71 -7.27 20.23
C GLU A 208 30.82 -8.52 21.14
N ALA A 209 30.51 -8.39 22.44
CA ALA A 209 30.36 -9.54 23.33
C ALA A 209 29.02 -10.25 23.06
N ALA A 210 29.07 -11.50 22.62
CA ALA A 210 27.93 -12.37 22.24
C ALA A 210 26.98 -12.76 23.38
N SER A 211 26.65 -11.85 24.30
CA SER A 211 25.74 -12.11 25.43
C SER A 211 24.27 -11.74 25.11
N ARG A 212 23.34 -12.55 25.61
CA ARG A 212 21.89 -12.31 25.52
C ARG A 212 21.48 -10.95 26.12
N LYS A 213 22.17 -10.53 27.20
CA LYS A 213 21.97 -9.24 27.87
C LYS A 213 22.33 -8.06 26.96
N ALA A 214 23.45 -8.13 26.23
CA ALA A 214 23.85 -7.08 25.30
C ALA A 214 22.85 -6.92 24.13
N THR A 215 22.32 -8.04 23.62
CA THR A 215 21.28 -8.03 22.58
C THR A 215 20.00 -7.36 23.08
N LEU A 216 19.56 -7.66 24.30
CA LEU A 216 18.35 -7.06 24.89
C LEU A 216 18.48 -5.54 25.08
N ILE A 217 19.63 -5.08 25.59
CA ILE A 217 19.91 -3.64 25.77
C ILE A 217 19.92 -2.94 24.40
N ARG A 218 20.49 -3.58 23.36
CA ARG A 218 20.49 -3.05 21.99
C ARG A 218 19.07 -2.89 21.47
N VAL A 219 18.26 -3.95 21.50
CA VAL A 219 16.86 -3.92 21.04
C VAL A 219 16.05 -2.86 21.79
N PHE A 220 16.19 -2.75 23.12
CA PHE A 220 15.50 -1.72 23.91
C PHE A 220 15.91 -0.30 23.51
N THR A 221 17.21 -0.08 23.25
CA THR A 221 17.72 1.22 22.79
C THR A 221 17.21 1.57 21.40
N MET A 222 17.19 0.60 20.48
CA MET A 222 16.60 0.76 19.14
C MET A 222 15.11 1.08 19.23
N LEU A 223 14.36 0.36 20.06
CA LEU A 223 12.92 0.59 20.26
C LEU A 223 12.65 1.96 20.88
N SER A 224 13.46 2.38 21.86
CA SER A 224 13.34 3.70 22.49
C SER A 224 13.57 4.83 21.49
N TYR A 225 14.56 4.67 20.60
CA TYR A 225 14.78 5.61 19.51
C TYR A 225 13.56 5.68 18.56
N VAL A 226 12.99 4.53 18.20
CA VAL A 226 11.78 4.49 17.38
C VAL A 226 10.60 5.19 18.06
N ILE A 227 10.39 4.93 19.35
CA ILE A 227 9.33 5.58 20.13
C ILE A 227 9.52 7.10 20.11
N VAL A 228 10.75 7.59 20.29
CA VAL A 228 11.04 9.03 20.23
C VAL A 228 10.70 9.61 18.85
N ILE A 229 11.10 8.96 17.75
CA ILE A 229 10.75 9.38 16.39
C ILE A 229 9.23 9.41 16.18
N PHE A 230 8.54 8.39 16.68
CA PHE A 230 7.10 8.25 16.55
C PHE A 230 6.35 9.33 17.34
N SER A 231 6.65 9.46 18.63
CA SER A 231 6.05 10.48 19.50
C SER A 231 6.32 11.89 18.99
N ALA A 232 7.52 12.13 18.44
CA ALA A 232 7.85 13.38 17.78
C ALA A 232 6.93 13.65 16.58
N SER A 233 6.81 12.68 15.67
CA SER A 233 6.01 12.82 14.44
C SER A 233 4.53 13.07 14.76
N PHE A 234 3.99 12.36 15.75
CA PHE A 234 2.62 12.58 16.24
C PHE A 234 2.46 13.96 16.86
N PHE A 235 3.37 14.35 17.74
CA PHE A 235 3.36 15.67 18.38
C PHE A 235 3.40 16.81 17.36
N ILE A 236 4.23 16.68 16.31
CA ILE A 236 4.33 17.66 15.21
C ILE A 236 2.99 17.83 14.49
N GLN A 237 2.37 16.73 14.07
CA GLN A 237 1.10 16.80 13.33
C GLN A 237 0.00 17.38 14.21
N TRP A 238 -0.10 16.91 15.45
CA TRP A 238 -1.08 17.40 16.42
C TRP A 238 -0.92 18.89 16.71
N ILE A 239 0.29 19.36 17.04
CA ILE A 239 0.50 20.76 17.40
C ILE A 239 0.27 21.70 16.20
N VAL A 240 0.59 21.28 14.97
CA VAL A 240 0.36 22.12 13.78
C VAL A 240 -1.14 22.28 13.50
N ILE A 241 -1.93 21.22 13.66
CA ILE A 241 -3.37 21.25 13.42
C ILE A 241 -4.10 21.99 14.56
N SER A 242 -3.74 21.70 15.81
CA SER A 242 -4.45 22.22 16.99
C SER A 242 -3.93 23.54 17.51
N ALA A 243 -2.82 24.10 16.97
CA ALA A 243 -2.22 25.34 17.49
C ALA A 243 -3.22 26.50 17.57
N GLY A 244 -4.06 26.69 16.55
CA GLY A 244 -5.07 27.75 16.51
C GLY A 244 -6.12 27.59 17.61
N ASP A 245 -6.78 26.43 17.65
CA ASP A 245 -7.83 26.12 18.63
C ASP A 245 -7.29 26.13 20.07
N PHE A 246 -6.07 25.62 20.25
CA PHE A 246 -5.39 25.65 21.54
C PHE A 246 -5.12 27.07 22.01
N PHE A 247 -4.67 27.94 21.10
CA PHE A 247 -4.39 29.34 21.42
C PHE A 247 -5.66 30.10 21.77
N THR A 248 -6.72 29.95 20.96
CA THR A 248 -8.00 30.62 21.21
C THR A 248 -8.63 30.13 22.53
N SER A 249 -8.66 28.82 22.77
CA SER A 249 -9.18 28.23 24.00
C SER A 249 -8.47 28.75 25.25
N LEU A 250 -7.13 28.75 25.28
CA LEU A 250 -6.37 29.24 26.43
C LEU A 250 -6.45 30.76 26.58
N SER A 251 -6.43 31.52 25.48
CA SER A 251 -6.54 32.99 25.54
C SER A 251 -7.91 33.46 26.05
N SER A 252 -8.94 32.61 25.93
CA SER A 252 -10.28 32.89 26.47
C SER A 252 -10.41 32.62 27.97
N SER A 253 -9.47 31.88 28.56
CA SER A 253 -9.50 31.47 29.97
C SER A 253 -8.73 32.45 30.86
N GLU A 254 -9.27 32.76 32.03
CA GLU A 254 -8.54 33.53 33.04
C GLU A 254 -7.53 32.65 33.77
N VAL A 255 -6.24 32.96 33.64
CA VAL A 255 -5.18 32.22 34.31
C VAL A 255 -4.65 33.02 35.50
N PRO A 256 -4.64 32.46 36.72
CA PRO A 256 -4.08 33.15 37.88
C PRO A 256 -2.62 33.56 37.69
N TYR A 257 -2.25 34.76 38.13
CA TYR A 257 -0.88 35.27 38.03
C TYR A 257 0.19 34.31 38.61
N ILE A 258 -0.12 33.60 39.70
CA ILE A 258 0.79 32.61 40.30
C ILE A 258 1.15 31.48 39.32
N VAL A 259 0.21 31.07 38.47
CA VAL A 259 0.42 30.02 37.46
C VAL A 259 1.31 30.57 36.35
N ILE A 260 1.04 31.79 35.88
CA ILE A 260 1.86 32.50 34.88
C ILE A 260 3.31 32.63 35.38
N PHE A 261 3.49 33.00 36.65
CA PHE A 261 4.79 33.14 37.29
C PHE A 261 5.54 31.79 37.36
N LEU A 262 4.90 30.73 37.84
CA LEU A 262 5.52 29.40 37.97
C LEU A 262 5.89 28.80 36.62
N ILE A 263 5.03 28.94 35.61
CA ILE A 263 5.29 28.44 34.25
C ILE A 263 6.44 29.23 33.60
N GLY A 264 6.51 30.55 33.81
CA GLY A 264 7.61 31.38 33.30
C GLY A 264 8.99 31.02 33.84
N LEU A 265 9.08 30.37 35.01
CA LEU A 265 10.34 29.88 35.58
C LEU A 265 10.85 28.58 34.93
N ILE A 266 10.04 27.90 34.12
CA ILE A 266 10.44 26.66 33.44
C ILE A 266 11.45 27.02 32.33
N PRO A 267 12.72 26.59 32.42
CA PRO A 267 13.79 27.11 31.57
C PRO A 267 13.67 26.69 30.10
N PHE A 268 13.48 25.40 29.82
CA PHE A 268 13.32 24.89 28.45
C PHE A 268 12.13 23.93 28.39
N PRO A 269 11.22 24.06 27.40
CA PRO A 269 11.26 25.01 26.28
C PRO A 269 10.46 26.31 26.52
N ILE A 270 9.93 26.54 27.72
CA ILE A 270 8.90 27.56 27.99
C ILE A 270 9.46 28.99 28.12
N ALA A 271 10.49 29.23 28.94
CA ALA A 271 11.06 30.56 29.12
C ALA A 271 11.45 31.29 27.81
N PRO A 272 12.12 30.65 26.82
CA PRO A 272 12.39 31.32 25.55
C PRO A 272 11.09 31.63 24.77
N GLY A 273 10.04 30.83 24.92
CA GLY A 273 8.72 31.12 24.36
C GLY A 273 8.04 32.34 25.00
N TYR A 274 8.16 32.50 26.32
CA TYR A 274 7.68 33.69 27.04
C TYR A 274 8.38 34.95 26.56
N VAL A 275 9.73 34.92 26.48
CA VAL A 275 10.52 36.07 25.98
C VAL A 275 10.08 36.43 24.56
N MET A 276 9.90 35.45 23.67
CA MET A 276 9.44 35.70 22.30
C MET A 276 8.04 36.31 22.26
N THR A 277 7.11 35.81 23.06
CA THR A 277 5.72 36.31 23.11
C THR A 277 5.68 37.76 23.59
N MET A 278 6.44 38.09 24.64
CA MET A 278 6.51 39.47 25.15
C MET A 278 7.27 40.41 24.22
N ALA A 279 8.30 39.92 23.53
CA ALA A 279 9.10 40.72 22.62
C ALA A 279 8.34 41.19 21.36
N ILE A 280 7.21 40.55 21.02
CA ILE A 280 6.38 40.95 19.88
C ILE A 280 5.81 42.35 20.10
N GLU A 281 5.33 42.65 21.30
CA GLU A 281 4.78 43.95 21.68
C GLU A 281 5.16 44.26 23.14
N SER A 282 6.40 44.70 23.37
CA SER A 282 6.99 44.82 24.71
C SER A 282 6.26 45.80 25.63
N THR A 283 5.55 46.77 25.07
CA THR A 283 4.82 47.82 25.80
C THR A 283 3.48 47.36 26.36
N SER A 284 2.93 46.25 25.87
CA SER A 284 1.60 45.76 26.28
C SER A 284 1.61 44.94 27.58
N PHE A 285 2.78 44.65 28.17
CA PHE A 285 2.91 43.80 29.34
C PHE A 285 3.39 44.57 30.58
N SER A 286 2.83 44.24 31.75
CA SER A 286 3.23 44.85 33.02
C SER A 286 4.65 44.46 33.43
N PHE A 287 5.34 45.36 34.13
CA PHE A 287 6.72 45.12 34.59
C PHE A 287 6.85 43.90 35.52
N SER A 288 5.82 43.58 36.31
CA SER A 288 5.82 42.42 37.20
C SER A 288 5.93 41.09 36.45
N LEU A 289 5.42 41.01 35.21
CA LEU A 289 5.49 39.81 34.37
C LEU A 289 6.87 39.59 33.73
N TRP A 290 7.69 40.63 33.59
CA TRP A 290 9.04 40.50 33.04
C TRP A 290 10.01 39.80 34.00
N LEU A 291 9.81 39.95 35.31
CA LEU A 291 10.69 39.38 36.34
C LEU A 291 10.80 37.83 36.26
N PRO A 292 9.70 37.04 36.31
CA PRO A 292 9.79 35.59 36.20
C PRO A 292 10.38 35.13 34.86
N VAL A 293 10.13 35.85 33.78
CA VAL A 293 10.61 35.52 32.42
C VAL A 293 12.12 35.69 32.31
N ILE A 294 12.66 36.80 32.82
CA ILE A 294 14.10 37.05 32.84
C ILE A 294 14.80 36.01 33.72
N ILE A 295 14.22 35.69 34.90
CA ILE A 295 14.76 34.65 35.78
C ILE A 295 14.76 33.28 35.07
N GLY A 296 13.65 32.88 34.46
CA GLY A 296 13.54 31.63 33.69
C GLY A 296 14.56 31.55 32.55
N MET A 297 14.74 32.65 31.82
CA MET A 297 15.73 32.75 30.74
C MET A 297 17.18 32.68 31.27
N MET A 298 17.48 33.31 32.40
CA MET A 298 18.79 33.17 33.05
C MET A 298 19.05 31.72 33.50
N ILE A 299 18.05 31.05 34.08
CA ILE A 299 18.15 29.63 34.43
C ILE A 299 18.40 28.78 33.16
N PHE A 300 17.74 29.09 32.04
CA PHE A 300 17.97 28.40 30.78
C PHE A 300 19.39 28.60 30.25
N VAL A 301 19.93 29.81 30.30
CA VAL A 301 21.33 30.09 29.90
C VAL A 301 22.30 29.32 30.78
N LEU A 302 22.10 29.32 32.11
CA LEU A 302 22.95 28.57 33.05
C LEU A 302 22.88 27.06 32.79
N LEU A 303 21.68 26.53 32.53
CA LEU A 303 21.45 25.14 32.16
C LEU A 303 22.17 24.81 30.84
N ALA A 304 22.04 25.65 29.82
CA ALA A 304 22.71 25.47 28.53
C ALA A 304 24.23 25.44 28.68
N LEU A 305 24.81 26.34 29.48
CA LEU A 305 26.24 26.35 29.79
C LEU A 305 26.68 25.11 30.58
N PHE A 306 25.87 24.65 31.54
CA PHE A 306 26.15 23.44 32.32
C PHE A 306 26.17 22.18 31.44
N VAL A 307 25.14 22.00 30.60
CA VAL A 307 25.04 20.87 29.67
C VAL A 307 26.16 20.94 28.63
N TYR A 308 26.48 22.13 28.13
CA TYR A 308 27.63 22.35 27.24
C TYR A 308 28.96 21.92 27.89
N LYS A 309 29.24 22.33 29.13
CA LYS A 309 30.44 21.88 29.86
C LYS A 309 30.50 20.35 30.00
N LYS A 310 29.37 19.68 30.25
CA LYS A 310 29.30 18.21 30.27
C LYS A 310 29.56 17.59 28.90
N ALA A 311 28.97 18.13 27.84
CA ALA A 311 29.19 17.66 26.47
C ALA A 311 30.66 17.84 26.04
N LEU A 312 31.28 18.97 26.39
CA LEU A 312 32.72 19.21 26.21
C LEU A 312 33.56 18.13 26.91
N LYS A 313 33.24 17.80 28.17
CA LYS A 313 33.96 16.76 28.92
C LYS A 313 33.82 15.39 28.24
N ALA A 314 32.62 15.03 27.79
CA ALA A 314 32.36 13.78 27.08
C ALA A 314 33.14 13.70 25.75
N MET A 315 33.19 14.77 24.98
CA MET A 315 33.98 14.82 23.73
C MET A 315 35.49 14.73 23.98
N ARG A 316 36.00 15.35 25.06
CA ARG A 316 37.44 15.29 25.41
C ARG A 316 37.92 13.85 25.63
N THR A 317 37.10 13.00 26.26
CA THR A 317 37.43 11.59 26.49
C THR A 317 37.53 10.76 25.21
N VAL A 318 36.90 11.19 24.12
CA VAL A 318 36.83 10.46 22.84
C VAL A 318 38.07 10.71 21.97
N THR A 319 38.62 11.93 22.00
CA THR A 319 39.84 12.31 21.28
C THR A 319 41.14 11.89 21.99
N SER A 320 41.06 10.99 22.96
CA SER A 320 42.22 10.43 23.67
C SER A 320 41.99 8.93 23.89
N SER A 321 42.59 8.11 23.03
CA SER A 321 42.53 6.64 23.04
C SER A 321 42.79 5.96 24.38
N ALA A 322 43.62 6.57 25.24
CA ALA A 322 44.02 6.00 26.53
C ALA A 322 42.85 5.66 27.49
N SER A 323 41.65 6.23 27.28
CA SER A 323 40.49 5.92 28.13
C SER A 323 39.68 4.69 27.70
N ILE A 324 39.87 4.21 26.46
CA ILE A 324 39.14 3.06 25.90
C ILE A 324 39.91 1.76 26.17
N GLU A 325 41.25 1.78 26.07
CA GLU A 325 42.12 0.63 26.39
C GLU A 325 42.00 0.18 27.85
N VAL A 326 41.92 1.12 28.80
CA VAL A 326 41.83 0.79 30.23
C VAL A 326 40.54 0.04 30.58
N LYS A 327 39.43 0.28 29.86
CA LYS A 327 38.13 -0.38 30.09
C LYS A 327 37.97 -1.68 29.31
N GLN A 328 38.49 -1.78 28.08
CA GLN A 328 38.50 -3.04 27.33
C GLN A 328 39.47 -4.05 27.95
N ALA A 329 40.63 -3.61 28.45
CA ALA A 329 41.57 -4.47 29.18
C ALA A 329 40.99 -4.99 30.52
N THR A 330 40.05 -4.27 31.15
CA THR A 330 39.33 -4.78 32.34
C THR A 330 38.20 -5.74 31.99
N SER A 331 37.52 -5.60 30.83
CA SER A 331 36.46 -6.52 30.42
C SER A 331 36.98 -7.83 29.81
N LEU A 332 38.15 -7.81 29.18
CA LEU A 332 38.80 -9.00 28.63
C LEU A 332 39.41 -9.89 29.73
N LYS A 333 39.54 -9.41 30.96
CA LYS A 333 40.19 -10.15 32.07
C LYS A 333 39.36 -11.27 32.70
N LYS A 334 38.17 -11.60 32.17
CA LYS A 334 37.37 -12.73 32.66
C LYS A 334 36.46 -13.29 31.58
N THR A 335 37.02 -13.98 30.59
CA THR A 335 36.28 -15.06 29.94
C THR A 335 37.29 -16.10 29.50
N GLN A 336 37.41 -17.18 30.27
CA GLN A 336 38.05 -18.39 29.77
C GLN A 336 37.34 -18.77 28.47
N GLU A 337 38.10 -18.87 27.37
CA GLU A 337 37.62 -19.43 26.13
C GLU A 337 37.18 -20.87 26.40
N LYS A 338 35.88 -21.06 26.66
CA LYS A 338 35.29 -22.39 26.63
C LYS A 338 35.32 -22.84 25.16
N PRO A 339 35.70 -24.09 24.87
CA PRO A 339 35.57 -24.63 23.53
C PRO A 339 34.12 -24.43 23.08
N VAL A 340 33.93 -23.85 21.89
CA VAL A 340 32.61 -23.61 21.32
C VAL A 340 32.01 -24.98 21.00
N GLU A 341 31.21 -25.53 21.90
CA GLU A 341 30.34 -26.66 21.58
C GLU A 341 29.31 -26.17 20.55
N VAL A 342 29.56 -26.50 19.28
CA VAL A 342 28.62 -26.24 18.20
C VAL A 342 27.52 -27.30 18.28
N LEU A 343 26.47 -27.01 19.04
CA LEU A 343 25.25 -27.82 19.02
C LEU A 343 24.55 -27.67 17.67
N ILE A 344 24.67 -28.70 16.82
CA ILE A 344 24.00 -28.77 15.53
C ILE A 344 22.58 -29.31 15.75
N GLU A 345 21.59 -28.41 15.73
CA GLU A 345 20.17 -28.79 15.75
C GLU A 345 19.63 -28.88 14.31
N ALA A 346 19.11 -30.04 13.93
CA ALA A 346 18.41 -30.20 12.65
C ALA A 346 17.06 -29.45 12.68
N ARG A 347 16.82 -28.60 11.68
CA ARG A 347 15.59 -27.82 11.51
C ARG A 347 15.13 -27.84 10.06
N THR A 348 13.85 -27.60 9.82
CA THR A 348 13.35 -27.44 8.44
C THR A 348 13.95 -26.18 7.81
N PRO A 349 14.24 -26.17 6.49
CA PRO A 349 14.87 -25.03 5.82
C PRO A 349 14.12 -23.72 6.04
N ILE A 350 12.78 -23.74 5.97
CA ILE A 350 11.92 -22.56 6.16
C ILE A 350 12.10 -21.96 7.56
N LYS A 351 12.07 -22.80 8.61
CA LYS A 351 12.27 -22.34 10.00
C LYS A 351 13.69 -21.81 10.22
N ALA A 352 14.69 -22.41 9.56
CA ALA A 352 16.07 -21.96 9.62
C ALA A 352 16.24 -20.56 9.01
N TYR A 353 15.67 -20.31 7.82
CA TYR A 353 15.70 -18.99 7.18
C TYR A 353 14.98 -17.92 8.00
N ILE A 354 13.78 -18.20 8.51
CA ILE A 354 13.05 -17.24 9.35
C ILE A 354 13.85 -16.89 10.62
N ARG A 355 14.46 -17.89 11.28
CA ARG A 355 15.29 -17.65 12.47
C ARG A 355 16.54 -16.85 12.14
N LYS A 356 17.22 -17.16 11.02
CA LYS A 356 18.35 -16.38 10.50
C LYS A 356 17.94 -14.93 10.32
N ASP A 357 16.86 -14.68 9.59
CA ASP A 357 16.40 -13.34 9.25
C ASP A 357 16.03 -12.52 10.48
N LEU A 358 15.25 -13.09 11.40
CA LEU A 358 14.89 -12.41 12.66
C LEU A 358 16.11 -12.17 13.55
N SER A 359 17.04 -13.13 13.62
CA SER A 359 18.27 -12.96 14.40
C SER A 359 19.19 -11.91 13.80
N THR A 360 19.23 -11.77 12.47
CA THR A 360 20.01 -10.71 11.81
C THR A 360 19.31 -9.35 11.94
N ALA A 361 17.98 -9.32 11.80
CA ALA A 361 17.20 -8.09 11.93
C ALA A 361 17.29 -7.46 13.31
N THR A 362 17.37 -8.27 14.38
CA THR A 362 17.57 -7.76 15.76
C THR A 362 18.98 -7.22 16.02
N ARG A 363 19.93 -7.46 15.10
CA ARG A 363 21.32 -7.00 15.19
C ARG A 363 21.60 -5.78 14.33
N ASP A 364 20.81 -5.54 13.29
CA ASP A 364 20.95 -4.47 12.31
C ASP A 364 19.82 -3.44 12.48
N ILE A 365 20.15 -2.19 12.86
CA ILE A 365 19.12 -1.17 13.11
C ILE A 365 18.27 -0.91 11.86
N GLN A 366 18.89 -0.89 10.68
CA GLN A 366 18.16 -0.58 9.45
C GLN A 366 17.12 -1.67 9.13
N THR A 367 17.50 -2.94 9.24
CA THR A 367 16.55 -4.06 9.10
C THR A 367 15.51 -4.05 10.22
N PHE A 368 15.90 -3.76 11.46
CA PHE A 368 14.95 -3.60 12.56
C PHE A 368 13.88 -2.54 12.25
N MET A 369 14.29 -1.40 11.68
CA MET A 369 13.36 -0.36 11.21
C MET A 369 12.41 -0.87 10.13
N PHE A 370 12.88 -1.71 9.21
CA PHE A 370 12.01 -2.32 8.20
C PHE A 370 10.98 -3.30 8.77
N ILE A 371 11.12 -3.76 10.01
CA ILE A 371 10.08 -4.54 10.71
C ILE A 371 9.13 -3.59 11.45
N ILE A 372 9.67 -2.64 12.21
CA ILE A 372 8.89 -1.82 13.14
C ILE A 372 8.12 -0.70 12.44
N THR A 373 8.73 0.00 11.48
CA THR A 373 8.08 1.12 10.79
C THR A 373 6.78 0.72 10.08
N PRO A 374 6.69 -0.42 9.36
CA PRO A 374 5.41 -0.95 8.87
C PRO A 374 4.29 -1.05 9.91
N LEU A 375 4.61 -1.40 11.15
CA LEU A 375 3.61 -1.57 12.20
C LEU A 375 3.15 -0.22 12.76
N ILE A 376 4.07 0.74 12.81
CA ILE A 376 3.83 2.05 13.43
C ILE A 376 3.22 3.05 12.45
N LEU A 377 3.71 3.07 11.21
CA LEU A 377 3.30 4.02 10.19
C LEU A 377 1.77 4.11 9.99
N PRO A 378 1.01 2.99 9.92
CA PRO A 378 -0.44 3.04 9.86
C PRO A 378 -1.04 3.84 11.02
N LEU A 379 -0.55 3.64 12.24
CA LEU A 379 -1.05 4.32 13.43
C LEU A 379 -0.69 5.81 13.44
N ILE A 380 0.50 6.20 12.94
CA ILE A 380 0.86 7.63 12.78
C ILE A 380 -0.18 8.33 11.93
N ILE A 381 -0.65 7.68 10.87
CA ILE A 381 -1.58 8.28 9.93
C ILE A 381 -3.00 8.22 10.48
N PHE A 382 -3.45 7.13 11.10
CA PHE A 382 -4.84 7.02 11.55
C PHE A 382 -5.18 7.84 12.80
N ILE A 383 -4.29 7.93 13.79
CA ILE A 383 -4.63 8.56 15.08
C ILE A 383 -4.97 10.06 14.93
N PRO A 384 -4.18 10.90 14.21
CA PRO A 384 -4.50 12.32 14.07
C PRO A 384 -5.88 12.58 13.46
N PHE A 385 -6.27 11.75 12.48
CA PHE A 385 -7.56 11.86 11.80
C PHE A 385 -8.75 11.45 12.68
N LEU A 386 -8.54 10.62 13.71
CA LEU A 386 -9.57 10.27 14.68
C LEU A 386 -9.75 11.34 15.77
N VAL A 387 -8.80 12.27 15.91
CA VAL A 387 -8.77 13.29 16.99
C VAL A 387 -9.27 14.65 16.50
N THR A 388 -9.53 14.83 15.21
CA THR A 388 -10.06 16.09 14.66
C THR A 388 -11.54 16.31 15.03
N PRO A 389 -11.93 17.50 15.57
CA PRO A 389 -13.28 17.76 16.08
C PRO A 389 -14.42 17.69 15.05
N ILE A 390 -14.11 17.64 13.75
CA ILE A 390 -15.07 17.70 12.64
C ILE A 390 -15.56 16.28 12.25
N GLY A 391 -15.05 15.21 12.88
CA GLY A 391 -15.20 13.87 12.33
C GLY A 391 -14.33 13.72 11.07
N LEU A 392 -14.45 12.59 10.35
CA LEU A 392 -13.72 12.39 9.10
C LEU A 392 -14.46 13.06 7.93
N GLY A 393 -15.79 13.28 8.02
CA GLY A 393 -16.67 13.95 7.07
C GLY A 393 -18.07 14.22 7.67
N GLU A 394 -19.00 14.77 6.87
CA GLU A 394 -20.37 15.12 7.33
C GLU A 394 -21.30 13.90 7.43
N SER A 395 -20.94 12.77 6.82
CA SER A 395 -21.70 11.52 6.81
C SER A 395 -20.83 10.28 7.08
N PHE A 396 -21.45 9.18 7.51
CA PHE A 396 -20.78 7.88 7.69
C PHE A 396 -20.05 7.41 6.41
N LEU A 397 -20.58 7.69 5.22
CA LEU A 397 -19.97 7.30 3.96
C LEU A 397 -18.67 8.08 3.68
N ASP A 398 -18.62 9.35 4.09
CA ASP A 398 -17.43 10.19 3.94
C ASP A 398 -16.32 9.73 4.89
N ASP A 399 -16.68 9.47 6.15
CA ASP A 399 -15.78 8.91 7.16
C ASP A 399 -15.17 7.59 6.70
N TYR A 400 -16.03 6.74 6.15
CA TYR A 400 -15.68 5.45 5.63
C TYR A 400 -14.73 5.56 4.43
N PHE A 401 -15.03 6.44 3.47
CA PHE A 401 -14.21 6.65 2.27
C PHE A 401 -12.82 7.16 2.61
N ILE A 402 -12.72 8.11 3.54
CA ILE A 402 -11.44 8.67 3.99
C ILE A 402 -10.62 7.61 4.72
N THR A 403 -11.26 6.85 5.62
CA THR A 403 -10.62 5.71 6.31
C THR A 403 -10.05 4.71 5.30
N TRP A 404 -10.84 4.35 4.29
CA TRP A 404 -10.44 3.39 3.26
C TRP A 404 -9.31 3.92 2.35
N MET A 405 -9.36 5.18 1.91
CA MET A 405 -8.29 5.82 1.14
C MET A 405 -6.98 5.86 1.93
N ILE A 406 -7.05 6.23 3.21
CA ILE A 406 -5.88 6.24 4.10
C ILE A 406 -5.33 4.83 4.28
N LEU A 407 -6.19 3.86 4.59
CA LEU A 407 -5.83 2.45 4.81
C LEU A 407 -5.00 1.88 3.66
N THR A 408 -5.38 2.22 2.44
CA THR A 408 -4.81 1.66 1.22
C THR A 408 -3.58 2.42 0.72
N LEU A 409 -3.49 3.73 0.98
CA LEU A 409 -2.42 4.61 0.46
C LEU A 409 -1.01 4.16 0.82
N TYR A 410 -0.79 3.68 2.04
CA TYR A 410 0.54 3.32 2.53
C TYR A 410 0.89 1.85 2.29
N GLN A 411 -0.05 0.98 1.91
CA GLN A 411 0.21 -0.44 1.69
C GLN A 411 1.29 -0.73 0.63
N PRO A 412 1.31 -0.02 -0.53
CA PRO A 412 2.38 -0.15 -1.51
C PRO A 412 3.75 0.23 -0.93
N MET A 413 3.79 1.29 -0.12
CA MET A 413 5.03 1.74 0.55
C MET A 413 5.53 0.68 1.53
N ILE A 414 4.66 0.11 2.35
CA ILE A 414 5.03 -0.95 3.29
C ILE A 414 5.54 -2.19 2.55
N SER A 415 4.85 -2.62 1.48
CA SER A 415 5.28 -3.74 0.64
C SER A 415 6.68 -3.52 0.06
N MET A 416 6.98 -2.30 -0.37
CA MET A 416 8.31 -1.92 -0.85
C MET A 416 9.36 -1.97 0.27
N MET A 417 9.05 -1.39 1.43
CA MET A 417 9.96 -1.34 2.57
C MET A 417 10.36 -2.74 3.04
N ILE A 418 9.38 -3.61 3.33
CA ILE A 418 9.64 -4.95 3.87
C ILE A 418 10.37 -5.83 2.84
N THR A 419 9.96 -5.77 1.57
CA THR A 419 10.64 -6.50 0.49
C THR A 419 12.09 -6.02 0.35
N SER A 420 12.31 -4.71 0.36
CA SER A 420 13.67 -4.16 0.25
C SER A 420 14.56 -4.55 1.43
N GLY A 421 14.02 -4.48 2.66
CA GLY A 421 14.76 -4.77 3.87
C GLY A 421 15.26 -6.21 3.90
N PHE A 422 14.37 -7.18 3.76
CA PHE A 422 14.73 -8.59 3.91
C PHE A 422 15.45 -9.21 2.72
N LEU A 423 15.23 -8.71 1.49
CA LEU A 423 15.93 -9.26 0.32
C LEU A 423 17.36 -8.73 0.23
N ASN A 424 17.59 -7.46 0.60
CA ASN A 424 18.95 -6.91 0.62
C ASN A 424 19.87 -7.60 1.65
N MET A 425 19.31 -8.25 2.67
CA MET A 425 20.08 -9.04 3.65
C MET A 425 20.71 -10.29 3.05
N GLU A 426 20.14 -10.88 2.00
CA GLU A 426 20.68 -12.11 1.40
C GLU A 426 21.99 -11.88 0.65
N ASP A 427 22.27 -10.63 0.28
CA ASP A 427 23.54 -10.28 -0.35
C ASP A 427 24.72 -10.35 0.67
N THR A 428 24.44 -10.51 1.96
CA THR A 428 25.48 -10.72 2.98
C THR A 428 25.85 -12.18 3.11
N GLY A 429 27.13 -12.49 2.87
CA GLY A 429 27.58 -13.88 2.80
C GLY A 429 27.04 -14.63 1.59
N ALA A 430 26.62 -13.92 0.54
CA ALA A 430 26.15 -14.52 -0.72
C ALA A 430 27.16 -15.53 -1.31
N SER A 431 28.47 -15.31 -1.12
CA SER A 431 29.50 -16.30 -1.50
C SER A 431 29.34 -17.62 -0.75
N ILE A 432 29.12 -17.58 0.57
CA ILE A 432 28.91 -18.76 1.43
C ILE A 432 27.55 -19.41 1.15
N LEU A 433 26.50 -18.62 0.95
CA LEU A 433 25.17 -19.13 0.61
C LEU A 433 25.17 -19.80 -0.78
N SER A 434 25.89 -19.22 -1.74
CA SER A 434 26.01 -19.75 -3.09
C SER A 434 26.76 -21.09 -3.15
N SER A 435 27.64 -21.36 -2.17
CA SER A 435 28.35 -22.63 -2.07
C SER A 435 27.56 -23.72 -1.33
N LEU A 436 26.44 -23.36 -0.68
CA LEU A 436 25.57 -24.33 -0.01
C LEU A 436 24.52 -24.87 -1.00
N PRO A 437 24.13 -26.16 -0.90
CA PRO A 437 23.10 -26.76 -1.74
C PRO A 437 21.69 -26.28 -1.32
N ILE A 438 21.41 -25.00 -1.56
CA ILE A 438 20.17 -24.34 -1.15
C ILE A 438 19.10 -24.49 -2.23
N HIS A 439 17.91 -24.93 -1.80
CA HIS A 439 16.72 -24.90 -2.63
C HIS A 439 16.07 -23.51 -2.59
N THR A 440 16.19 -22.75 -3.69
CA THR A 440 15.79 -21.33 -3.78
C THR A 440 14.29 -21.10 -3.51
N ARG A 441 13.44 -22.09 -3.81
CA ARG A 441 12.00 -22.02 -3.52
C ARG A 441 11.72 -21.95 -2.02
N ASP A 442 12.47 -22.67 -1.19
CA ASP A 442 12.23 -22.69 0.26
C ASP A 442 12.73 -21.40 0.92
N GLN A 443 13.82 -20.84 0.42
CA GLN A 443 14.28 -19.50 0.77
C GLN A 443 13.22 -18.44 0.41
N ALA A 444 12.69 -18.46 -0.81
CA ALA A 444 11.66 -17.52 -1.25
C ALA A 444 10.35 -17.65 -0.44
N LYS A 445 9.92 -18.88 -0.13
CA LYS A 445 8.75 -19.13 0.74
C LYS A 445 8.95 -18.60 2.15
N ALA A 446 10.12 -18.85 2.75
CA ALA A 446 10.43 -18.38 4.09
C ALA A 446 10.37 -16.86 4.19
N LYS A 447 10.96 -16.16 3.20
CA LYS A 447 10.86 -14.70 3.08
C LYS A 447 9.41 -14.26 2.93
N LEU A 448 8.66 -14.82 1.99
CA LEU A 448 7.27 -14.43 1.74
C LEU A 448 6.37 -14.64 2.97
N LEU A 449 6.58 -15.71 3.75
CA LEU A 449 5.85 -15.94 5.01
C LEU A 449 6.14 -14.85 6.05
N LEU A 450 7.42 -14.49 6.21
CA LEU A 450 7.82 -13.44 7.15
C LEU A 450 7.29 -12.08 6.72
N LEU A 451 7.50 -11.71 5.46
CA LEU A 451 6.99 -10.45 4.89
C LEU A 451 5.47 -10.38 4.96
N GLY A 452 4.79 -11.47 4.61
CA GLY A 452 3.35 -11.61 4.68
C GLY A 452 2.84 -11.33 6.09
N SER A 453 3.44 -11.97 7.11
CA SER A 453 3.04 -11.76 8.50
C SER A 453 3.17 -10.30 8.95
N ILE A 454 4.25 -9.61 8.57
CA ILE A 454 4.47 -8.19 8.93
C ILE A 454 3.43 -7.30 8.24
N GLN A 455 3.20 -7.50 6.93
CA GLN A 455 2.19 -6.73 6.18
C GLN A 455 0.77 -6.97 6.73
N THR A 456 0.42 -8.21 7.08
CA THR A 456 -0.88 -8.56 7.65
C THR A 456 -1.11 -7.84 8.97
N VAL A 457 -0.16 -7.92 9.90
CA VAL A 457 -0.28 -7.21 11.19
C VAL A 457 -0.36 -5.70 10.95
N SER A 458 0.49 -5.15 10.08
CA SER A 458 0.47 -3.73 9.72
C SER A 458 -0.89 -3.27 9.17
N PHE A 459 -1.53 -4.07 8.33
CA PHE A 459 -2.82 -3.74 7.75
C PHE A 459 -3.98 -3.82 8.74
N PHE A 460 -4.01 -4.84 9.61
CA PHE A 460 -5.11 -5.01 10.57
C PHE A 460 -4.93 -4.24 11.89
N LEU A 461 -3.72 -3.80 12.23
CA LEU A 461 -3.47 -3.10 13.50
C LEU A 461 -4.32 -1.81 13.68
N PRO A 462 -4.51 -0.95 12.67
CA PRO A 462 -5.39 0.22 12.80
C PRO A 462 -6.84 -0.11 13.10
N LEU A 463 -7.32 -1.32 12.77
CA LEU A 463 -8.70 -1.73 13.06
C LEU A 463 -9.01 -1.68 14.56
N MET A 464 -7.98 -1.82 15.43
CA MET A 464 -8.15 -1.70 16.88
C MET A 464 -8.64 -0.31 17.32
N LEU A 465 -8.40 0.73 16.50
CA LEU A 465 -8.85 2.09 16.78
C LEU A 465 -10.36 2.29 16.57
N PHE A 466 -11.02 1.39 15.82
CA PHE A 466 -12.43 1.49 15.45
C PHE A 466 -13.35 0.60 16.30
N ILE A 467 -12.82 -0.15 17.28
CA ILE A 467 -13.60 -1.11 18.08
C ILE A 467 -14.78 -0.45 18.82
N GLY A 468 -14.63 0.81 19.23
CA GLY A 468 -15.69 1.57 19.89
C GLY A 468 -16.72 2.21 18.95
N ASN A 469 -16.54 2.10 17.62
CA ASN A 469 -17.44 2.72 16.64
C ASN A 469 -18.68 1.83 16.41
N PRO A 470 -19.91 2.39 16.42
CA PRO A 470 -21.15 1.63 16.14
C PRO A 470 -21.11 0.86 14.81
N GLU A 471 -20.40 1.37 13.82
CA GLU A 471 -20.25 0.81 12.48
C GLU A 471 -19.00 -0.07 12.32
N PHE A 472 -18.47 -0.61 13.42
CA PHE A 472 -17.27 -1.47 13.42
C PHE A 472 -17.39 -2.66 12.46
N SER A 473 -18.58 -3.26 12.31
CA SER A 473 -18.83 -4.37 11.40
C SER A 473 -18.52 -4.01 9.93
N SER A 474 -18.93 -2.82 9.51
CA SER A 474 -18.67 -2.25 8.18
C SER A 474 -17.17 -2.03 7.95
N TYR A 475 -16.46 -1.48 8.95
CA TYR A 475 -15.00 -1.36 8.90
C TYR A 475 -14.29 -2.72 8.84
N LEU A 476 -14.68 -3.67 9.69
CA LEU A 476 -14.10 -5.02 9.69
C LEU A 476 -14.26 -5.71 8.34
N LEU A 477 -15.45 -5.66 7.75
CA LEU A 477 -15.74 -6.27 6.45
C LEU A 477 -14.91 -5.64 5.33
N THR A 478 -14.61 -4.35 5.45
CA THR A 478 -13.77 -3.60 4.50
C THR A 478 -12.32 -4.01 4.59
N PHE A 479 -11.78 -4.16 5.81
CA PHE A 479 -10.44 -4.68 5.98
C PHE A 479 -10.33 -6.10 5.42
N ILE A 480 -11.28 -6.98 5.74
CA ILE A 480 -11.30 -8.35 5.22
C ILE A 480 -11.37 -8.36 3.68
N SER A 481 -12.26 -7.57 3.09
CA SER A 481 -12.44 -7.53 1.64
C SER A 481 -11.23 -6.98 0.90
N TYR A 482 -10.51 -6.01 1.46
CA TYR A 482 -9.34 -5.42 0.81
C TYR A 482 -8.04 -6.18 1.08
N TYR A 483 -8.01 -7.09 2.06
CA TYR A 483 -6.81 -7.84 2.42
C TYR A 483 -6.16 -8.62 1.24
N PRO A 484 -6.91 -9.29 0.33
CA PRO A 484 -6.31 -9.89 -0.87
C PRO A 484 -5.61 -8.88 -1.79
N VAL A 485 -6.11 -7.64 -1.87
CA VAL A 485 -5.45 -6.55 -2.60
C VAL A 485 -4.13 -6.17 -1.94
N VAL A 486 -4.10 -6.14 -0.59
CA VAL A 486 -2.87 -5.90 0.17
C VAL A 486 -1.81 -6.96 -0.10
N LEU A 487 -2.20 -8.23 -0.12
CA LEU A 487 -1.30 -9.33 -0.48
C LEU A 487 -0.83 -9.25 -1.95
N THR A 488 -1.64 -8.67 -2.83
CA THR A 488 -1.27 -8.41 -4.22
C THR A 488 -0.14 -7.38 -4.33
N PHE A 489 -0.15 -6.30 -3.54
CA PHE A 489 0.99 -5.36 -3.46
C PHE A 489 2.27 -6.06 -3.03
N LEU A 490 2.20 -6.85 -1.95
CA LEU A 490 3.36 -7.54 -1.43
C LEU A 490 3.93 -8.53 -2.44
N LEU A 491 3.09 -9.41 -2.97
CA LEU A 491 3.56 -10.49 -3.86
C LEU A 491 4.05 -9.93 -5.20
N SER A 492 3.41 -8.88 -5.74
CA SER A 492 3.87 -8.21 -6.95
C SER A 492 5.22 -7.52 -6.72
N MET A 493 5.39 -6.81 -5.60
CA MET A 493 6.65 -6.16 -5.24
C MET A 493 7.79 -7.17 -5.09
N PHE A 494 7.54 -8.26 -4.35
CA PHE A 494 8.48 -9.35 -4.15
C PHE A 494 8.93 -9.98 -5.47
N GLN A 495 7.98 -10.29 -6.37
CA GLN A 495 8.29 -10.88 -7.67
C GLN A 495 9.02 -9.92 -8.60
N MET A 496 8.63 -8.64 -8.65
CA MET A 496 9.32 -7.65 -9.47
C MET A 496 10.77 -7.46 -9.02
N LYS A 497 11.00 -7.40 -7.71
CA LYS A 497 12.35 -7.29 -7.14
C LYS A 497 13.23 -8.44 -7.63
N ILE A 498 12.73 -9.67 -7.54
CA ILE A 498 13.45 -10.86 -8.01
C ILE A 498 13.60 -10.89 -9.54
N ARG A 499 12.58 -10.47 -10.31
CA ARG A 499 12.66 -10.45 -11.78
C ARG A 499 13.70 -9.45 -12.27
N PHE A 500 13.80 -8.29 -11.64
CA PHE A 500 14.73 -7.24 -12.05
C PHE A 500 16.15 -7.45 -11.56
N PHE A 501 16.33 -8.03 -10.35
CA PHE A 501 17.65 -8.17 -9.74
C PHE A 501 18.14 -9.63 -9.65
N GLY A 502 17.26 -10.61 -9.45
CA GLY A 502 17.62 -12.01 -9.20
C GLY A 502 17.41 -12.99 -10.37
N ARG A 503 17.27 -12.49 -11.61
CA ARG A 503 17.08 -13.35 -12.80
C ARG A 503 18.42 -13.90 -13.32
N MET A 504 18.56 -15.23 -13.31
CA MET A 504 19.65 -15.95 -14.01
C MET A 504 19.13 -16.63 -15.28
N LYS A 505 20.02 -17.22 -16.09
CA LYS A 505 19.70 -17.84 -17.39
C LYS A 505 18.57 -18.88 -17.30
N TYR A 506 18.55 -19.70 -16.24
CA TYR A 506 17.60 -20.81 -16.08
C TYR A 506 16.87 -20.85 -14.72
N LYS A 507 17.14 -19.90 -13.82
CA LYS A 507 16.52 -19.87 -12.48
C LYS A 507 16.38 -18.44 -11.95
N PHE A 508 15.50 -18.27 -10.97
CA PHE A 508 15.43 -17.07 -10.16
C PHE A 508 16.09 -17.33 -8.80
N VAL A 509 16.82 -16.32 -8.31
CA VAL A 509 17.43 -16.29 -6.97
C VAL A 509 16.92 -15.07 -6.21
N VAL A 510 16.96 -15.13 -4.89
CA VAL A 510 16.48 -14.02 -4.04
C VAL A 510 17.51 -12.88 -3.99
N GLU A 511 18.79 -13.19 -4.20
CA GLU A 511 19.94 -12.28 -4.20
C GLU A 511 19.94 -11.32 -5.40
N GLU A 512 20.61 -10.16 -5.25
CA GLU A 512 20.76 -9.17 -6.33
C GLU A 512 21.96 -9.52 -7.25
N PHE A 513 21.70 -10.17 -8.38
CA PHE A 513 22.70 -10.45 -9.42
C PHE A 513 22.83 -9.32 -10.46
N ASN A 514 21.71 -8.83 -11.00
CA ASN A 514 21.67 -7.83 -12.06
C ASN A 514 21.50 -6.40 -11.51
N THR A 515 22.59 -5.78 -11.08
CA THR A 515 22.55 -4.44 -10.43
C THR A 515 22.56 -3.24 -11.39
N GLU A 516 22.64 -3.48 -12.70
CA GLU A 516 22.59 -2.42 -13.72
C GLU A 516 21.27 -1.66 -13.71
N LYS A 517 21.32 -0.34 -14.01
CA LYS A 517 20.17 0.58 -14.06
C LYS A 517 19.28 0.51 -12.82
N LYS A 518 19.89 0.34 -11.63
CA LYS A 518 19.19 0.16 -10.35
C LYS A 518 18.12 1.23 -10.09
N ILE A 519 18.44 2.51 -10.34
CA ILE A 519 17.50 3.62 -10.13
C ILE A 519 16.26 3.47 -11.02
N THR A 520 16.44 3.24 -12.33
CA THR A 520 15.34 3.04 -13.28
C THR A 520 14.46 1.85 -12.89
N LYS A 521 15.05 0.73 -12.48
CA LYS A 521 14.31 -0.44 -11.99
C LYS A 521 13.44 -0.10 -10.78
N TRP A 522 13.98 0.66 -9.82
CA TRP A 522 13.22 1.12 -8.66
C TRP A 522 12.09 2.07 -9.02
N ILE A 523 12.31 3.02 -9.95
CA ILE A 523 11.28 3.94 -10.44
C ILE A 523 10.13 3.13 -11.08
N ILE A 524 10.44 2.13 -11.91
CA ILE A 524 9.44 1.27 -12.53
C ILE A 524 8.66 0.49 -11.47
N MET A 525 9.35 -0.11 -10.49
CA MET A 525 8.70 -0.85 -9.42
C MET A 525 7.76 0.03 -8.59
N PHE A 526 8.20 1.25 -8.25
CA PHE A 526 7.40 2.25 -7.56
C PHE A 526 6.16 2.63 -8.38
N ALA A 527 6.34 2.95 -9.67
CA ALA A 527 5.24 3.32 -10.56
C ALA A 527 4.22 2.18 -10.70
N VAL A 528 4.67 0.93 -10.88
CA VAL A 528 3.76 -0.23 -10.97
C VAL A 528 2.97 -0.44 -9.68
N GLN A 529 3.62 -0.30 -8.51
CA GLN A 529 2.93 -0.41 -7.22
C GLN A 529 1.82 0.63 -7.07
N TYR A 530 2.10 1.89 -7.39
CA TYR A 530 1.09 2.95 -7.31
C TYR A 530 0.04 2.89 -8.42
N LEU A 531 0.34 2.31 -9.58
CA LEU A 531 -0.64 2.02 -10.63
C LEU A 531 -1.62 0.92 -10.19
N ILE A 532 -1.15 -0.14 -9.54
CA ILE A 532 -2.04 -1.16 -8.96
C ILE A 532 -2.93 -0.52 -7.90
N PHE A 533 -2.35 0.34 -7.06
CA PHE A 533 -3.10 1.08 -6.03
C PHE A 533 -4.19 1.97 -6.65
N LEU A 534 -3.84 2.75 -7.66
CA LEU A 534 -4.77 3.63 -8.35
C LEU A 534 -5.87 2.82 -9.04
N ALA A 535 -5.54 1.70 -9.69
CA ALA A 535 -6.51 0.86 -10.38
C ALA A 535 -7.56 0.28 -9.42
N PHE A 536 -7.13 -0.28 -8.28
CA PHE A 536 -8.06 -0.80 -7.28
C PHE A 536 -8.87 0.32 -6.62
N ASN A 537 -8.26 1.44 -6.26
CA ASN A 537 -9.00 2.54 -5.63
C ASN A 537 -9.97 3.23 -6.59
N LEU A 538 -9.59 3.43 -7.85
CA LEU A 538 -10.50 3.99 -8.85
C LEU A 538 -11.69 3.06 -9.09
N MET A 539 -11.44 1.75 -9.22
CA MET A 539 -12.49 0.75 -9.36
C MET A 539 -13.43 0.76 -8.15
N SER A 540 -12.89 0.70 -6.93
CA SER A 540 -13.69 0.70 -5.70
C SER A 540 -14.46 2.01 -5.52
N GLY A 541 -13.85 3.16 -5.80
CA GLY A 541 -14.53 4.46 -5.73
C GLY A 541 -15.73 4.53 -6.69
N ILE A 542 -15.57 4.07 -7.92
CA ILE A 542 -16.67 4.02 -8.89
C ILE A 542 -17.73 3.02 -8.44
N LEU A 543 -17.34 1.85 -7.95
CA LEU A 543 -18.29 0.88 -7.42
C LEU A 543 -19.08 1.43 -6.23
N LEU A 544 -18.45 2.19 -5.34
CA LEU A 544 -19.11 2.83 -4.23
C LEU A 544 -20.12 3.88 -4.69
N SER A 545 -19.72 4.76 -5.62
CA SER A 545 -20.57 5.87 -6.09
C SER A 545 -21.80 5.40 -6.87
N PHE A 546 -21.68 4.33 -7.67
CA PHE A 546 -22.77 3.88 -8.54
C PHE A 546 -23.56 2.69 -8.00
N PHE A 547 -22.93 1.85 -7.16
CA PHE A 547 -23.48 0.57 -6.72
C PHE A 547 -23.49 0.40 -5.20
N GLY A 548 -22.94 1.36 -4.45
CA GLY A 548 -22.92 1.35 -3.00
C GLY A 548 -21.88 0.40 -2.38
N LEU A 549 -21.86 0.42 -1.04
CA LEU A 549 -20.80 -0.18 -0.23
C LEU A 549 -20.69 -1.71 -0.39
N GLY A 550 -21.81 -2.43 -0.40
CA GLY A 550 -21.81 -3.90 -0.46
C GLY A 550 -21.16 -4.44 -1.74
N ILE A 551 -21.46 -3.80 -2.88
CA ILE A 551 -20.94 -4.19 -4.19
C ILE A 551 -19.45 -3.85 -4.29
N MET A 552 -19.04 -2.68 -3.80
CA MET A 552 -17.64 -2.31 -3.69
C MET A 552 -16.83 -3.36 -2.91
N ILE A 553 -17.31 -3.77 -1.74
CA ILE A 553 -16.66 -4.76 -0.86
C ILE A 553 -16.50 -6.10 -1.60
N LEU A 554 -17.58 -6.62 -2.19
CA LEU A 554 -17.56 -7.91 -2.87
C LEU A 554 -16.62 -7.92 -4.08
N ALA A 555 -16.72 -6.91 -4.94
CA ALA A 555 -15.90 -6.81 -6.15
C ALA A 555 -14.41 -6.61 -5.83
N SER A 556 -14.09 -5.79 -4.81
CA SER A 556 -12.70 -5.56 -4.38
C SER A 556 -12.08 -6.86 -3.85
N PHE A 557 -12.84 -7.66 -3.09
CA PHE A 557 -12.40 -8.95 -2.58
C PHE A 557 -12.14 -9.96 -3.70
N LEU A 558 -13.10 -10.12 -4.61
CA LEU A 558 -12.97 -11.03 -5.76
C LEU A 558 -11.79 -10.61 -6.65
N GLY A 559 -11.73 -9.34 -7.04
CA GLY A 559 -10.63 -8.77 -7.84
C GLY A 559 -9.27 -8.99 -7.19
N GLY A 560 -9.17 -8.78 -5.87
CA GLY A 560 -7.96 -9.04 -5.09
C GLY A 560 -7.55 -10.52 -5.07
N ILE A 561 -8.49 -11.45 -4.86
CA ILE A 561 -8.22 -12.90 -4.89
C ILE A 561 -7.67 -13.33 -6.25
N LEU A 562 -8.24 -12.79 -7.32
CA LEU A 562 -7.86 -13.14 -8.68
C LEU A 562 -6.47 -12.61 -9.02
N ALA A 563 -6.20 -11.34 -8.70
CA ALA A 563 -4.87 -10.76 -8.85
C ALA A 563 -3.82 -11.55 -8.05
N LEU A 564 -4.14 -11.91 -6.80
CA LEU A 564 -3.29 -12.74 -5.96
C LEU A 564 -3.07 -14.14 -6.56
N GLY A 565 -4.13 -14.77 -7.09
CA GLY A 565 -4.07 -16.08 -7.75
C GLY A 565 -3.15 -16.08 -8.97
N VAL A 566 -3.25 -15.06 -9.83
CA VAL A 566 -2.36 -14.87 -10.98
C VAL A 566 -0.92 -14.72 -10.52
N LEU A 567 -0.68 -13.92 -9.47
CA LEU A 567 0.65 -13.75 -8.90
C LEU A 567 1.19 -15.04 -8.27
N LEU A 568 0.39 -15.82 -7.55
CA LEU A 568 0.83 -17.11 -6.98
C LEU A 568 1.22 -18.13 -8.05
N LEU A 569 0.55 -18.10 -9.20
CA LEU A 569 0.94 -18.94 -10.35
C LEU A 569 2.23 -18.46 -11.00
N SER A 570 2.37 -17.13 -11.16
CA SER A 570 3.64 -16.52 -11.56
C SER A 570 4.78 -16.91 -10.62
N PHE A 571 4.55 -16.92 -9.30
CA PHE A 571 5.51 -17.38 -8.30
C PHE A 571 5.91 -18.85 -8.53
N ASN A 572 4.92 -19.74 -8.75
CA ASN A 572 5.19 -21.15 -9.05
C ASN A 572 5.96 -21.33 -10.36
N SER A 573 5.77 -20.45 -11.35
CA SER A 573 6.58 -20.44 -12.57
C SER A 573 8.00 -19.91 -12.34
N MET A 574 8.20 -18.97 -11.40
CA MET A 574 9.53 -18.46 -11.06
C MET A 574 10.32 -19.45 -10.20
N PHE A 575 9.64 -20.18 -9.32
CA PHE A 575 10.22 -21.14 -8.39
C PHE A 575 9.46 -22.48 -8.48
N PRO A 576 9.74 -23.35 -9.47
CA PRO A 576 9.05 -24.63 -9.64
C PRO A 576 9.28 -25.61 -8.48
N LYS A 577 8.37 -26.58 -8.26
CA LYS A 577 8.49 -27.59 -7.18
C LYS A 577 9.56 -28.64 -7.48
N GLU A 578 9.75 -28.95 -8.76
CA GLU A 578 10.72 -29.92 -9.28
C GLU A 578 11.63 -29.19 -10.29
N MET A 579 12.94 -29.41 -10.18
CA MET A 579 13.96 -28.72 -10.98
C MET A 579 14.17 -29.30 -12.39
N GLU A 580 13.33 -30.24 -12.85
CA GLU A 580 13.45 -30.77 -14.20
C GLU A 580 13.18 -29.69 -15.24
N LYS A 581 14.25 -29.20 -15.89
CA LYS A 581 14.37 -28.52 -17.20
C LYS A 581 13.11 -27.87 -17.83
N ARG A 582 12.21 -27.26 -17.06
CA ARG A 582 11.05 -26.57 -17.63
C ARG A 582 11.38 -25.10 -17.81
N GLN A 583 11.51 -24.72 -19.08
CA GLN A 583 11.40 -23.34 -19.52
C GLN A 583 10.19 -22.69 -18.82
N THR A 584 10.35 -21.44 -18.38
CA THR A 584 9.31 -20.65 -17.72
C THR A 584 7.95 -20.81 -18.42
N ILE A 585 7.00 -21.47 -17.76
CA ILE A 585 5.67 -21.75 -18.30
C ILE A 585 4.91 -20.43 -18.38
N SER A 586 4.49 -20.03 -19.59
CA SER A 586 3.73 -18.80 -19.78
C SER A 586 2.33 -18.88 -19.13
N ILE A 587 1.77 -17.77 -18.64
CA ILE A 587 0.41 -17.72 -18.06
C ILE A 587 -0.64 -18.35 -19.00
N ARG A 588 -0.47 -18.15 -20.31
CA ARG A 588 -1.31 -18.72 -21.37
C ARG A 588 -1.34 -20.25 -21.32
N GLU A 589 -0.21 -20.87 -21.04
CA GLU A 589 -0.07 -22.32 -20.96
C GLU A 589 -0.65 -22.86 -19.65
N ILE A 590 -0.60 -22.08 -18.56
CA ILE A 590 -1.23 -22.43 -17.28
C ILE A 590 -2.76 -22.50 -17.42
N PHE A 591 -3.39 -21.52 -18.06
CA PHE A 591 -4.85 -21.53 -18.31
C PHE A 591 -5.29 -22.77 -19.11
N ARG A 592 -4.45 -23.23 -20.05
CA ARG A 592 -4.69 -24.43 -20.84
C ARG A 592 -4.46 -25.72 -20.05
N LYS A 593 -3.42 -25.77 -19.22
CA LYS A 593 -3.08 -26.94 -18.40
C LYS A 593 -4.07 -27.15 -17.24
N HIS A 594 -4.65 -26.07 -16.73
CA HIS A 594 -5.68 -26.08 -15.68
C HIS A 594 -6.98 -25.40 -16.19
N PRO A 595 -7.80 -26.09 -17.01
CA PRO A 595 -8.97 -25.50 -17.68
C PRO A 595 -10.00 -24.84 -16.77
N ILE A 596 -10.26 -25.40 -15.57
CA ILE A 596 -11.18 -24.80 -14.58
C ILE A 596 -10.66 -23.43 -14.15
N PHE A 597 -9.37 -23.31 -13.88
CA PHE A 597 -8.77 -22.03 -13.52
C PHE A 597 -8.83 -21.04 -14.69
N GLY A 598 -8.56 -21.49 -15.92
CA GLY A 598 -8.77 -20.69 -17.13
C GLY A 598 -10.23 -20.22 -17.26
N THR A 599 -11.20 -21.07 -16.93
CA THR A 599 -12.63 -20.77 -16.96
C THR A 599 -13.00 -19.68 -15.97
N VAL A 600 -12.57 -19.81 -14.71
CA VAL A 600 -12.82 -18.78 -13.69
C VAL A 600 -12.24 -17.43 -14.12
N ASN A 601 -11.03 -17.40 -14.67
CA ASN A 601 -10.43 -16.15 -15.17
C ASN A 601 -11.18 -15.58 -16.39
N LEU A 602 -11.68 -16.43 -17.28
CA LEU A 602 -12.51 -15.99 -18.40
C LEU A 602 -13.85 -15.41 -17.93
N LEU A 603 -14.50 -16.02 -16.95
CA LEU A 603 -15.74 -15.49 -16.37
C LEU A 603 -15.52 -14.14 -15.70
N VAL A 604 -14.43 -13.97 -14.95
CA VAL A 604 -14.06 -12.67 -14.37
C VAL A 604 -13.81 -11.63 -15.45
N LEU A 605 -13.05 -12.00 -16.48
CA LEU A 605 -12.76 -11.10 -17.56
C LEU A 605 -14.05 -10.70 -18.29
N TYR A 606 -14.97 -11.64 -18.47
CA TYR A 606 -16.29 -11.37 -19.02
C TYR A 606 -17.04 -10.34 -18.16
N LEU A 607 -17.05 -10.52 -16.84
CA LEU A 607 -17.68 -9.56 -15.92
C LEU A 607 -17.06 -8.18 -16.00
N GLY A 608 -15.73 -8.08 -16.00
CA GLY A 608 -15.06 -6.80 -16.14
C GLY A 608 -15.47 -6.08 -17.42
N PHE A 609 -15.64 -6.81 -18.51
CA PHE A 609 -16.12 -6.26 -19.78
C PHE A 609 -17.61 -5.96 -19.82
N LEU A 610 -18.44 -6.59 -18.98
CA LEU A 610 -19.86 -6.25 -18.85
C LEU A 610 -20.08 -4.91 -18.14
N PHE A 611 -19.22 -4.55 -17.19
CA PHE A 611 -19.29 -3.25 -16.51
C PHE A 611 -18.53 -2.13 -17.23
N LEU A 612 -17.58 -2.47 -18.12
CA LEU A 612 -16.77 -1.50 -18.86
C LEU A 612 -17.57 -0.46 -19.70
N PRO A 613 -18.68 -0.82 -20.38
CA PRO A 613 -19.55 0.14 -21.09
C PRO A 613 -19.92 1.35 -20.24
N GLY A 614 -20.35 1.14 -18.99
CA GLY A 614 -20.76 2.23 -18.10
C GLY A 614 -19.65 3.25 -17.82
N PHE A 615 -18.37 2.85 -17.88
CA PHE A 615 -17.24 3.78 -17.76
C PHE A 615 -16.97 4.55 -19.05
N ILE A 616 -17.13 3.88 -20.21
CA ILE A 616 -16.94 4.51 -21.52
C ILE A 616 -18.04 5.54 -21.79
N GLU A 617 -19.26 5.24 -21.34
CA GLU A 617 -20.44 6.06 -21.52
C GLU A 617 -20.61 7.13 -20.44
N LEU A 618 -19.81 7.12 -19.38
CA LEU A 618 -19.87 8.09 -18.29
C LEU A 618 -19.87 9.57 -18.74
N PRO A 619 -19.11 9.98 -19.79
CA PRO A 619 -19.18 11.34 -20.32
C PRO A 619 -20.55 11.71 -20.91
N LEU A 620 -21.38 10.73 -21.32
CA LEU A 620 -22.71 10.98 -21.86
C LEU A 620 -23.66 11.57 -20.81
N ILE A 621 -23.38 11.39 -19.51
CA ILE A 621 -24.18 11.95 -18.41
C ILE A 621 -24.33 13.48 -18.57
N PHE A 622 -23.31 14.18 -19.07
CA PHE A 622 -23.36 15.64 -19.25
C PHE A 622 -24.28 16.11 -20.39
N ILE A 623 -24.70 15.20 -21.28
CA ILE A 623 -25.52 15.51 -22.46
C ILE A 623 -26.74 14.60 -22.58
N ILE A 624 -27.00 13.72 -21.61
CA ILE A 624 -28.01 12.66 -21.69
C ILE A 624 -29.42 13.23 -21.85
N GLU A 625 -29.70 14.38 -21.23
CA GLU A 625 -30.98 15.08 -21.33
C GLU A 625 -31.30 15.58 -22.76
N PHE A 626 -30.28 15.70 -23.62
CA PHE A 626 -30.42 16.15 -25.00
C PHE A 626 -30.42 15.00 -26.01
N ILE A 627 -30.25 13.75 -25.58
CA ILE A 627 -30.20 12.57 -26.47
C ILE A 627 -31.51 11.79 -26.35
N PRO A 628 -32.22 11.52 -27.47
CA PRO A 628 -33.42 10.68 -27.45
C PRO A 628 -33.12 9.28 -26.89
N LEU A 629 -34.04 8.70 -26.11
CA LEU A 629 -33.90 7.37 -25.50
C LEU A 629 -33.48 6.29 -26.51
N ILE A 630 -34.10 6.27 -27.70
CA ILE A 630 -33.77 5.29 -28.74
C ILE A 630 -32.30 5.43 -29.16
N ALA A 631 -31.78 6.65 -29.29
CA ALA A 631 -30.37 6.86 -29.62
C ALA A 631 -29.45 6.40 -28.49
N LEU A 632 -29.82 6.62 -27.22
CA LEU A 632 -29.08 6.08 -26.07
C LEU A 632 -29.03 4.55 -26.09
N LEU A 633 -30.16 3.88 -26.36
CA LEU A 633 -30.23 2.42 -26.47
C LEU A 633 -29.33 1.87 -27.59
N PHE A 634 -29.25 2.56 -28.75
CA PHE A 634 -28.33 2.17 -29.81
C PHE A 634 -26.87 2.39 -29.42
N ILE A 635 -26.55 3.51 -28.75
CA ILE A 635 -25.19 3.77 -28.26
C ILE A 635 -24.76 2.65 -27.31
N ASP A 636 -25.57 2.35 -26.30
CA ASP A 636 -25.33 1.29 -25.33
C ASP A 636 -25.15 -0.07 -26.03
N PHE A 637 -26.04 -0.40 -26.97
CA PHE A 637 -25.91 -1.61 -27.77
C PHE A 637 -24.56 -1.70 -28.51
N PHE A 638 -24.16 -0.66 -29.25
CA PHE A 638 -22.93 -0.69 -30.03
C PHE A 638 -21.68 -0.77 -29.15
N VAL A 639 -21.68 -0.08 -27.99
CA VAL A 639 -20.58 -0.12 -27.03
C VAL A 639 -20.47 -1.51 -26.43
N ILE A 640 -21.55 -2.07 -25.87
CA ILE A 640 -21.54 -3.42 -25.28
C ILE A 640 -21.16 -4.46 -26.32
N PHE A 641 -21.83 -4.46 -27.48
CA PHE A 641 -21.60 -5.45 -28.52
C PHE A 641 -20.17 -5.38 -29.06
N GLY A 642 -19.65 -4.17 -29.28
CA GLY A 642 -18.28 -3.93 -29.71
C GLY A 642 -17.23 -4.38 -28.69
N LEU A 643 -17.46 -4.12 -27.41
CA LEU A 643 -16.59 -4.57 -26.33
C LEU A 643 -16.58 -6.09 -26.18
N MET A 644 -17.74 -6.75 -26.32
CA MET A 644 -17.81 -8.21 -26.31
C MET A 644 -17.10 -8.83 -27.51
N ALA A 645 -17.21 -8.22 -28.69
CA ALA A 645 -16.42 -8.62 -29.85
C ALA A 645 -14.92 -8.47 -29.60
N LEU A 646 -14.50 -7.35 -29.01
CA LEU A 646 -13.10 -7.11 -28.66
C LEU A 646 -12.60 -8.14 -27.64
N LEU A 647 -13.40 -8.49 -26.64
CA LEU A 647 -13.07 -9.51 -25.66
C LEU A 647 -12.89 -10.88 -26.32
N TRP A 648 -13.97 -11.42 -26.91
CA TRP A 648 -14.03 -12.82 -27.31
C TRP A 648 -13.29 -13.10 -28.63
N ILE A 649 -13.38 -12.20 -29.61
CA ILE A 649 -12.77 -12.42 -30.94
C ILE A 649 -11.30 -11.99 -30.99
N PHE A 650 -10.92 -10.95 -30.23
CA PHE A 650 -9.56 -10.41 -30.25
C PHE A 650 -8.75 -10.77 -29.00
N PHE A 651 -9.19 -10.36 -27.81
CA PHE A 651 -8.36 -10.47 -26.60
C PHE A 651 -8.16 -11.92 -26.14
N VAL A 652 -9.22 -12.70 -26.01
CA VAL A 652 -9.16 -14.11 -25.60
C VAL A 652 -8.31 -14.93 -26.58
N ARG A 653 -8.49 -14.72 -27.89
CA ARG A 653 -7.73 -15.41 -28.94
C ARG A 653 -6.26 -14.97 -29.00
N LYS A 654 -5.98 -13.66 -29.12
CA LYS A 654 -4.62 -13.14 -29.40
C LYS A 654 -3.76 -13.00 -28.13
N SER A 655 -4.36 -12.47 -27.06
CA SER A 655 -3.67 -12.19 -25.81
C SER A 655 -3.62 -13.40 -24.89
N LEU A 656 -4.72 -14.13 -24.71
CA LEU A 656 -4.72 -15.34 -23.86
C LEU A 656 -4.34 -16.61 -24.62
N GLY A 657 -4.63 -16.69 -25.92
CA GLY A 657 -4.38 -17.89 -26.71
C GLY A 657 -5.25 -19.06 -26.26
N LEU A 658 -6.52 -18.78 -25.95
CA LEU A 658 -7.52 -19.75 -25.55
C LEU A 658 -8.55 -19.93 -26.69
N PRO A 659 -9.09 -21.14 -26.90
CA PRO A 659 -8.88 -22.34 -26.08
C PRO A 659 -7.62 -23.14 -26.45
N ASN A 660 -7.19 -23.16 -27.72
CA ASN A 660 -6.18 -24.12 -28.21
C ASN A 660 -4.77 -23.55 -28.42
N GLY A 661 -4.56 -22.25 -28.30
CA GLY A 661 -3.26 -21.63 -28.52
C GLY A 661 -3.37 -20.34 -29.32
N LYS A 662 -2.28 -19.95 -29.98
CA LYS A 662 -2.34 -18.86 -30.98
C LYS A 662 -2.92 -19.42 -32.26
N GLU A 663 -4.18 -19.10 -32.54
CA GLU A 663 -4.90 -19.47 -33.76
C GLU A 663 -5.13 -18.23 -34.64
N SER A 664 -5.14 -18.44 -35.96
CA SER A 664 -5.69 -17.44 -36.89
C SER A 664 -7.18 -17.23 -36.61
N LEU A 665 -7.75 -16.10 -37.05
CA LEU A 665 -9.18 -15.83 -36.83
C LEU A 665 -10.08 -16.93 -37.43
N LYS A 666 -9.72 -17.41 -38.63
CA LYS A 666 -10.46 -18.46 -39.34
C LYS A 666 -10.42 -19.80 -38.61
N GLU A 667 -9.26 -20.18 -38.06
CA GLU A 667 -9.12 -21.39 -37.25
C GLU A 667 -9.91 -21.26 -35.95
N TYR A 668 -9.82 -20.11 -35.27
CA TYR A 668 -10.52 -19.87 -34.02
C TYR A 668 -12.04 -19.97 -34.17
N ILE A 669 -12.62 -19.35 -35.20
CA ILE A 669 -14.06 -19.42 -35.52
C ILE A 669 -14.50 -20.88 -35.76
N ASN A 670 -13.63 -21.69 -36.36
CA ASN A 670 -13.88 -23.12 -36.54
C ASN A 670 -13.77 -23.88 -35.21
N THR A 671 -12.75 -23.60 -34.41
CA THR A 671 -12.48 -24.22 -33.11
C THR A 671 -13.64 -24.00 -32.11
N ILE A 672 -14.22 -22.80 -32.08
CA ILE A 672 -15.36 -22.50 -31.19
C ILE A 672 -16.71 -22.96 -31.77
N GLY A 673 -16.74 -23.54 -32.97
CA GLY A 673 -17.99 -24.03 -33.60
C GLY A 673 -18.88 -22.96 -34.21
N LEU A 674 -18.36 -21.75 -34.49
CA LEU A 674 -19.12 -20.66 -35.11
C LEU A 674 -19.15 -20.75 -36.65
N LYS A 675 -18.22 -21.50 -37.25
CA LYS A 675 -18.15 -21.65 -38.71
C LYS A 675 -19.39 -22.40 -39.26
N PRO A 676 -20.09 -21.84 -40.27
CA PRO A 676 -21.13 -22.56 -41.00
C PRO A 676 -20.62 -23.88 -41.61
N ASP A 677 -21.37 -24.96 -41.41
CA ASP A 677 -21.10 -26.27 -42.00
C ASP A 677 -22.20 -26.68 -42.99
N ARG A 678 -22.03 -27.85 -43.63
CA ARG A 678 -23.04 -28.40 -44.57
C ARG A 678 -24.37 -28.75 -43.89
N LYS A 679 -24.41 -28.82 -42.56
CA LYS A 679 -25.57 -29.18 -41.74
C LYS A 679 -26.25 -27.91 -41.16
N ILE A 680 -25.90 -26.71 -41.63
CA ILE A 680 -26.42 -25.44 -41.12
C ILE A 680 -27.96 -25.36 -41.16
N VAL A 681 -28.61 -25.82 -42.23
CA VAL A 681 -30.07 -25.82 -42.34
C VAL A 681 -30.71 -26.63 -41.21
N ARG A 682 -30.21 -27.85 -40.97
CA ARG A 682 -30.65 -28.69 -39.84
C ARG A 682 -30.43 -27.99 -38.50
N ASN A 683 -29.27 -27.35 -38.32
CA ASN A 683 -28.95 -26.67 -37.07
C ASN A 683 -29.86 -25.44 -36.84
N ILE A 684 -30.19 -24.69 -37.88
CA ILE A 684 -31.18 -23.59 -37.81
C ILE A 684 -32.54 -24.14 -37.39
N PHE A 685 -33.03 -25.20 -38.05
CA PHE A 685 -34.30 -25.83 -37.70
C PHE A 685 -34.31 -26.39 -36.28
N LEU A 686 -33.20 -26.95 -35.80
CA LEU A 686 -33.07 -27.41 -34.41
C LEU A 686 -33.20 -26.26 -33.41
N GLY A 687 -32.53 -25.12 -33.65
CA GLY A 687 -32.67 -23.93 -32.81
C GLY A 687 -34.13 -23.46 -32.74
N ILE A 688 -34.76 -23.27 -33.90
CA ILE A 688 -36.16 -22.82 -34.00
C ILE A 688 -37.11 -23.82 -33.32
N SER A 689 -36.95 -25.12 -33.56
CA SER A 689 -37.83 -26.15 -32.99
C SER A 689 -37.72 -26.21 -31.47
N CYS A 690 -36.51 -26.06 -30.92
CA CYS A 690 -36.32 -25.96 -29.47
C CYS A 690 -36.95 -24.68 -28.89
N SER A 691 -36.92 -23.55 -29.62
CA SER A 691 -37.60 -22.32 -29.19
C SER A 691 -39.12 -22.48 -29.20
N ILE A 692 -39.68 -23.18 -30.18
CA ILE A 692 -41.12 -23.48 -30.23
C ILE A 692 -41.52 -24.35 -29.03
N ILE A 693 -40.73 -25.38 -28.70
CA ILE A 693 -40.95 -26.18 -27.49
C ILE A 693 -40.95 -25.30 -26.24
N TYR A 694 -40.01 -24.36 -26.15
CA TYR A 694 -39.96 -23.39 -25.06
C TYR A 694 -41.24 -22.55 -24.98
N PHE A 695 -41.68 -21.93 -26.08
CA PHE A 695 -42.88 -21.10 -26.11
C PHE A 695 -44.16 -21.87 -25.77
N ILE A 696 -44.30 -23.10 -26.27
CA ILE A 696 -45.45 -23.96 -25.95
C ILE A 696 -45.42 -24.33 -24.46
N SER A 697 -44.25 -24.68 -23.93
CA SER A 697 -44.08 -25.02 -22.51
C SER A 697 -44.47 -23.84 -21.62
N THR A 698 -43.89 -22.66 -21.86
CA THR A 698 -44.18 -21.47 -21.06
C THR A 698 -45.63 -21.04 -21.20
N TYR A 699 -46.22 -21.08 -22.40
CA TYR A 699 -47.65 -20.79 -22.58
C TYR A 699 -48.55 -21.73 -21.75
N ILE A 700 -48.34 -23.05 -21.83
CA ILE A 700 -49.14 -24.03 -21.10
C ILE A 700 -48.99 -23.81 -19.60
N THR A 701 -47.75 -23.74 -19.10
CA THR A 701 -47.52 -23.59 -17.66
C THR A 701 -47.93 -22.22 -17.14
N GLY A 702 -47.87 -21.18 -17.97
CA GLY A 702 -48.29 -19.82 -17.63
C GLY A 702 -49.78 -19.73 -17.39
N ASN A 703 -50.59 -20.52 -18.10
CA ASN A 703 -52.03 -20.66 -17.85
C ASN A 703 -52.37 -21.64 -16.71
N ILE A 704 -51.45 -22.54 -16.33
CA ILE A 704 -51.67 -23.49 -15.23
C ILE A 704 -51.36 -22.85 -13.87
N PHE A 705 -50.22 -22.16 -13.77
CA PHE A 705 -49.73 -21.60 -12.51
C PHE A 705 -50.04 -20.11 -12.37
N GLY A 706 -50.52 -19.44 -13.41
CA GLY A 706 -50.84 -18.03 -13.33
C GLY A 706 -51.87 -17.60 -14.36
N ASN A 707 -52.00 -16.29 -14.51
CA ASN A 707 -52.86 -15.67 -15.51
C ASN A 707 -51.99 -15.13 -16.64
N TYR A 708 -51.88 -15.91 -17.72
CA TYR A 708 -51.17 -15.51 -18.92
C TYR A 708 -51.88 -14.34 -19.61
N ILE A 709 -51.11 -13.31 -19.99
CA ILE A 709 -51.62 -12.15 -20.72
C ILE A 709 -50.95 -12.11 -22.10
N PHE A 710 -51.77 -12.22 -23.14
CA PHE A 710 -51.30 -12.00 -24.51
C PHE A 710 -51.29 -10.51 -24.81
N ASP A 711 -50.11 -9.92 -24.91
CA ASP A 711 -49.95 -8.52 -25.32
C ASP A 711 -48.76 -8.34 -26.27
N LEU A 712 -49.07 -7.87 -27.49
CA LEU A 712 -48.08 -7.62 -28.52
C LEU A 712 -47.23 -6.37 -28.23
N ASP A 713 -47.71 -5.44 -27.41
CA ASP A 713 -46.97 -4.22 -27.04
C ASP A 713 -45.68 -4.54 -26.29
N VAL A 714 -45.63 -5.68 -25.59
CA VAL A 714 -44.42 -6.17 -24.89
C VAL A 714 -43.21 -6.26 -25.82
N ILE A 715 -43.41 -6.64 -27.09
CA ILE A 715 -42.32 -6.82 -28.07
C ILE A 715 -42.41 -5.91 -29.30
N PHE A 716 -43.56 -5.29 -29.59
CA PHE A 716 -43.72 -4.39 -30.73
C PHE A 716 -43.97 -2.94 -30.34
N GLY A 717 -44.17 -2.67 -29.05
CA GLY A 717 -44.33 -1.31 -28.53
C GLY A 717 -43.05 -0.47 -28.64
N ASN A 718 -43.18 0.83 -28.44
CA ASN A 718 -42.06 1.76 -28.59
C ASN A 718 -41.23 1.85 -27.27
N PRO A 719 -39.89 1.73 -27.32
CA PRO A 719 -39.04 1.79 -26.13
C PRO A 719 -39.33 3.00 -25.24
N GLY A 720 -39.38 2.76 -23.93
CA GLY A 720 -39.70 3.76 -22.92
C GLY A 720 -41.19 4.02 -22.69
N THR A 721 -42.06 3.62 -23.62
CA THR A 721 -43.53 3.76 -23.51
C THR A 721 -44.29 2.44 -23.53
N SER A 722 -43.64 1.36 -23.97
CA SER A 722 -44.23 0.02 -24.00
C SER A 722 -44.22 -0.65 -22.63
N ILE A 723 -45.02 -1.71 -22.48
CA ILE A 723 -45.10 -2.52 -21.24
C ILE A 723 -43.71 -3.06 -20.85
N SER A 724 -42.92 -3.52 -21.82
CA SER A 724 -41.50 -3.75 -21.60
C SER A 724 -40.74 -2.45 -21.88
N PHE A 725 -39.75 -2.11 -21.06
CA PHE A 725 -38.95 -0.90 -21.28
C PHE A 725 -38.32 -0.83 -22.69
N TYR A 726 -38.01 -1.98 -23.29
CA TYR A 726 -37.31 -2.08 -24.57
C TYR A 726 -38.23 -2.23 -25.79
N GLY A 727 -39.48 -2.69 -25.68
CA GLY A 727 -40.39 -2.83 -26.82
C GLY A 727 -39.76 -3.55 -28.02
N TRP A 728 -39.89 -3.00 -29.23
CA TRP A 728 -39.27 -3.54 -30.45
C TRP A 728 -37.74 -3.60 -30.41
N PHE A 729 -37.09 -2.83 -29.53
CA PHE A 729 -35.64 -2.85 -29.38
C PHE A 729 -35.14 -4.18 -28.76
N LEU A 730 -36.03 -5.02 -28.20
CA LEU A 730 -35.73 -6.39 -27.78
C LEU A 730 -35.08 -7.22 -28.90
N PHE A 731 -35.49 -7.05 -30.16
CA PHE A 731 -34.89 -7.74 -31.31
C PHE A 731 -33.44 -7.32 -31.59
N ILE A 732 -33.00 -6.19 -31.07
CA ILE A 732 -31.64 -5.69 -31.25
C ILE A 732 -30.81 -6.00 -30.01
N ILE A 733 -31.25 -5.56 -28.83
CA ILE A 733 -30.46 -5.70 -27.59
C ILE A 733 -30.21 -7.17 -27.24
N MET A 734 -31.15 -8.08 -27.53
CA MET A 734 -31.00 -9.51 -27.20
C MET A 734 -30.02 -10.26 -28.12
N LEU A 735 -29.49 -9.61 -29.16
CA LEU A 735 -28.33 -10.13 -29.90
C LEU A 735 -27.08 -10.20 -29.02
N ILE A 736 -26.98 -9.35 -27.99
CA ILE A 736 -25.84 -9.35 -27.07
C ILE A 736 -25.75 -10.67 -26.30
N PRO A 737 -26.72 -11.04 -25.44
CA PRO A 737 -26.67 -12.32 -24.73
C PRO A 737 -26.73 -13.51 -25.69
N GLY A 738 -27.66 -13.49 -26.66
CA GLY A 738 -27.85 -14.60 -27.59
C GLY A 738 -26.59 -15.00 -28.38
N ILE A 739 -25.71 -14.04 -28.72
CA ILE A 739 -24.45 -14.33 -29.42
C ILE A 739 -23.29 -14.50 -28.42
N TRP A 740 -23.09 -13.55 -27.52
CA TRP A 740 -21.86 -13.49 -26.72
C TRP A 740 -21.85 -14.47 -25.54
N GLU A 741 -23.00 -14.79 -24.97
CA GLU A 741 -23.08 -15.85 -23.95
C GLU A 741 -22.84 -17.23 -24.56
N GLU A 742 -23.34 -17.48 -25.78
CA GLU A 742 -23.07 -18.74 -26.48
C GLU A 742 -21.61 -18.86 -26.93
N ILE A 743 -21.02 -17.79 -27.48
CA ILE A 743 -19.59 -17.77 -27.81
C ILE A 743 -18.74 -18.00 -26.56
N SER A 744 -19.09 -17.39 -25.43
CA SER A 744 -18.30 -17.51 -24.19
C SER A 744 -18.42 -18.91 -23.56
N PHE A 745 -19.64 -19.34 -23.20
CA PHE A 745 -19.86 -20.57 -22.45
C PHE A 745 -19.71 -21.82 -23.31
N ARG A 746 -20.30 -21.83 -24.51
CA ARG A 746 -20.31 -23.02 -25.38
C ARG A 746 -19.09 -23.00 -26.29
N GLY A 747 -18.81 -21.86 -26.92
CA GLY A 747 -17.70 -21.73 -27.86
C GLY A 747 -16.33 -21.88 -27.20
N VAL A 748 -16.02 -21.02 -26.23
CA VAL A 748 -14.68 -20.94 -25.64
C VAL A 748 -14.53 -21.83 -24.41
N ILE A 749 -15.39 -21.67 -23.40
CA ILE A 749 -15.26 -22.32 -22.09
C ILE A 749 -15.46 -23.84 -22.22
N SER A 750 -16.49 -24.29 -22.93
CA SER A 750 -16.70 -25.73 -23.15
C SER A 750 -15.54 -26.33 -23.94
N THR A 751 -15.10 -25.70 -25.03
CA THR A 751 -13.93 -26.15 -25.82
C THR A 751 -12.65 -26.22 -24.98
N LEU A 752 -12.42 -25.25 -24.08
CA LEU A 752 -11.27 -25.27 -23.17
C LEU A 752 -11.32 -26.45 -22.20
N ASN A 753 -12.48 -26.73 -21.59
CA ASN A 753 -12.63 -27.81 -20.62
C ASN A 753 -12.68 -29.21 -21.25
N LEU A 754 -13.19 -29.35 -22.48
CA LEU A 754 -13.22 -30.61 -23.23
C LEU A 754 -11.82 -31.18 -23.51
N ARG A 755 -10.77 -30.38 -23.35
CA ARG A 755 -9.38 -30.83 -23.48
C ARG A 755 -8.93 -31.76 -22.37
N LYS A 756 -9.61 -31.74 -21.22
CA LYS A 756 -9.23 -32.49 -20.02
C LYS A 756 -10.36 -33.30 -19.43
N TYR A 757 -11.60 -32.85 -19.57
CA TYR A 757 -12.77 -33.45 -18.94
C TYR A 757 -13.70 -34.10 -19.97
N SER A 758 -14.47 -35.09 -19.51
CA SER A 758 -15.45 -35.79 -20.36
C SER A 758 -16.56 -34.85 -20.85
N ARG A 759 -17.22 -35.19 -21.97
CA ARG A 759 -18.35 -34.42 -22.50
C ARG A 759 -19.44 -34.18 -21.44
N THR A 760 -19.78 -35.21 -20.67
CA THR A 760 -20.78 -35.13 -19.58
C THR A 760 -20.31 -34.20 -18.47
N THR A 761 -19.05 -34.28 -18.06
CA THR A 761 -18.48 -33.40 -17.02
C THR A 761 -18.51 -31.94 -17.48
N VAL A 762 -18.15 -31.66 -18.73
CA VAL A 762 -18.17 -30.30 -19.27
C VAL A 762 -19.60 -29.77 -19.37
N LEU A 763 -20.54 -30.60 -19.83
CA LEU A 763 -21.96 -30.23 -19.87
C LEU A 763 -22.45 -29.78 -18.49
N ILE A 764 -22.28 -30.64 -17.46
CA ILE A 764 -22.71 -30.32 -16.09
C ILE A 764 -22.01 -29.05 -15.58
N LEU A 765 -20.69 -28.97 -15.70
CA LEU A 765 -19.91 -27.86 -15.17
C LEU A 765 -20.31 -26.53 -15.81
N VAL A 766 -20.38 -26.46 -17.14
CA VAL A 766 -20.63 -25.21 -17.87
C VAL A 766 -22.09 -24.77 -17.72
N SER A 767 -23.05 -25.71 -17.71
CA SER A 767 -24.46 -25.38 -17.49
C SER A 767 -24.71 -24.82 -16.08
N ILE A 768 -24.08 -25.40 -15.04
CA ILE A 768 -24.15 -24.85 -13.68
C ILE A 768 -23.48 -23.47 -13.61
N LEU A 769 -22.30 -23.31 -14.21
CA LEU A 769 -21.60 -22.02 -14.23
C LEU A 769 -22.40 -20.94 -14.97
N PHE A 770 -23.12 -21.31 -16.03
CA PHE A 770 -24.01 -20.42 -16.77
C PHE A 770 -25.15 -19.90 -15.89
N GLY A 771 -25.80 -20.79 -15.12
CA GLY A 771 -26.77 -20.38 -14.11
C GLY A 771 -26.15 -19.46 -13.05
N LEU A 772 -25.04 -19.88 -12.42
CA LEU A 772 -24.37 -19.11 -11.36
C LEU A 772 -23.90 -17.73 -11.82
N PHE A 773 -23.61 -17.54 -13.11
CA PHE A 773 -23.24 -16.24 -13.67
C PHE A 773 -24.36 -15.19 -13.52
N HIS A 774 -25.61 -15.60 -13.39
CA HIS A 774 -26.71 -14.66 -13.20
C HIS A 774 -26.73 -14.03 -11.80
N PHE A 775 -25.99 -14.55 -10.82
CA PHE A 775 -25.81 -13.87 -9.54
C PHE A 775 -25.16 -12.49 -9.66
N PHE A 776 -24.50 -12.18 -10.79
CA PHE A 776 -23.98 -10.85 -11.05
C PHE A 776 -25.08 -9.80 -11.27
N ASN A 777 -26.32 -10.20 -11.56
CA ASN A 777 -27.47 -9.30 -11.60
C ASN A 777 -27.76 -8.65 -10.23
N LEU A 778 -27.31 -9.27 -9.13
CA LEU A 778 -27.34 -8.64 -7.80
C LEU A 778 -26.50 -7.37 -7.75
N LEU A 779 -25.41 -7.32 -8.51
CA LEU A 779 -24.58 -6.11 -8.64
C LEU A 779 -25.29 -5.00 -9.42
N ALA A 780 -26.33 -5.33 -10.20
CA ALA A 780 -27.19 -4.38 -10.87
C ALA A 780 -28.47 -4.04 -10.06
N GLY A 781 -28.53 -4.45 -8.79
CA GLY A 781 -29.67 -4.15 -7.89
C GLY A 781 -30.83 -5.15 -7.93
N SER A 782 -30.67 -6.32 -8.56
CA SER A 782 -31.73 -7.34 -8.63
C SER A 782 -32.00 -8.02 -7.28
N SER A 783 -33.21 -8.56 -7.08
CA SER A 783 -33.58 -9.22 -5.82
C SER A 783 -32.89 -10.58 -5.65
N LEU A 784 -32.45 -10.91 -4.42
CA LEU A 784 -31.75 -12.17 -4.14
C LEU A 784 -32.60 -13.40 -4.46
N VAL A 785 -33.88 -13.36 -4.10
CA VAL A 785 -34.80 -14.50 -4.28
C VAL A 785 -35.08 -14.74 -5.76
N LEU A 786 -35.44 -13.70 -6.53
CA LEU A 786 -35.74 -13.85 -7.96
C LEU A 786 -34.47 -14.22 -8.75
N THR A 787 -33.32 -13.66 -8.39
CA THR A 787 -32.04 -14.04 -8.99
C THR A 787 -31.69 -15.50 -8.68
N GLY A 788 -31.98 -15.99 -7.47
CA GLY A 788 -31.81 -17.40 -7.13
C GLY A 788 -32.66 -18.33 -8.01
N VAL A 789 -33.90 -17.96 -8.29
CA VAL A 789 -34.78 -18.69 -9.22
C VAL A 789 -34.22 -18.65 -10.64
N GLN A 790 -33.73 -17.48 -11.08
CA GLN A 790 -33.05 -17.30 -12.36
C GLN A 790 -31.85 -18.21 -12.54
N VAL A 791 -30.98 -18.30 -11.54
CA VAL A 791 -29.81 -19.18 -11.54
C VAL A 791 -30.22 -20.63 -11.81
N VAL A 792 -31.32 -21.10 -11.23
CA VAL A 792 -31.81 -22.48 -11.40
C VAL A 792 -32.33 -22.72 -12.80
N TYR A 793 -33.26 -21.91 -13.31
CA TYR A 793 -33.83 -22.15 -14.65
C TYR A 793 -32.81 -21.87 -15.76
N ALA A 794 -31.91 -20.88 -15.58
CA ALA A 794 -30.83 -20.61 -16.53
C ALA A 794 -29.84 -21.79 -16.58
N ALA A 795 -29.53 -22.43 -15.44
CA ALA A 795 -28.72 -23.65 -15.46
C ALA A 795 -29.39 -24.79 -16.24
N LEU A 796 -30.72 -24.96 -16.11
CA LEU A 796 -31.49 -25.97 -16.84
C LEU A 796 -31.48 -25.72 -18.35
N LEU A 797 -31.79 -24.51 -18.80
CA LEU A 797 -31.63 -24.12 -20.21
C LEU A 797 -30.17 -24.24 -20.67
N GLY A 798 -29.25 -24.01 -19.74
CA GLY A 798 -27.83 -24.28 -19.86
C GLY A 798 -27.52 -25.70 -20.33
N PHE A 799 -28.21 -26.71 -19.78
CA PHE A 799 -28.06 -28.10 -20.19
C PHE A 799 -28.55 -28.32 -21.62
N LEU A 800 -29.69 -27.74 -22.01
CA LEU A 800 -30.21 -27.87 -23.37
C LEU A 800 -29.25 -27.27 -24.41
N MET A 801 -28.83 -26.02 -24.21
CA MET A 801 -27.93 -25.32 -25.13
C MET A 801 -26.53 -25.96 -25.18
N GLY A 802 -26.04 -26.46 -24.04
CA GLY A 802 -24.78 -27.21 -23.97
C GLY A 802 -24.88 -28.56 -24.69
N TYR A 803 -26.00 -29.27 -24.55
CA TYR A 803 -26.25 -30.53 -25.24
C TYR A 803 -26.34 -30.33 -26.76
N LEU A 804 -27.05 -29.28 -27.21
CA LEU A 804 -27.09 -28.85 -28.60
C LEU A 804 -25.69 -28.63 -29.18
N PHE A 805 -24.86 -27.85 -28.48
CA PHE A 805 -23.49 -27.58 -28.91
C PHE A 805 -22.64 -28.86 -28.99
N ILE A 806 -22.66 -29.70 -27.95
CA ILE A 806 -21.86 -30.93 -27.91
C ILE A 806 -22.27 -31.92 -29.02
N LYS A 807 -23.57 -32.02 -29.32
CA LYS A 807 -24.09 -32.96 -30.33
C LYS A 807 -23.91 -32.45 -31.76
N THR A 808 -24.10 -31.15 -31.98
CA THR A 808 -24.00 -30.57 -33.34
C THR A 808 -22.60 -30.09 -33.69
N LYS A 809 -21.73 -29.87 -32.70
CA LYS A 809 -20.43 -29.18 -32.82
C LYS A 809 -20.56 -27.79 -33.46
N SER A 810 -21.72 -27.15 -33.31
CA SER A 810 -22.05 -25.84 -33.87
C SER A 810 -22.69 -24.96 -32.82
N LEU A 811 -22.33 -23.67 -32.81
CA LEU A 811 -22.96 -22.65 -31.96
C LEU A 811 -24.28 -22.13 -32.53
N ILE A 812 -24.47 -22.22 -33.85
CA ILE A 812 -25.65 -21.70 -34.55
C ILE A 812 -26.99 -22.13 -33.92
N PRO A 813 -27.24 -23.42 -33.59
CA PRO A 813 -28.53 -23.82 -33.01
C PRO A 813 -28.74 -23.21 -31.61
N SER A 814 -27.69 -23.12 -30.80
CA SER A 814 -27.77 -22.55 -29.46
C SER A 814 -27.95 -21.03 -29.49
N ILE A 815 -27.26 -20.32 -30.40
CA ILE A 815 -27.42 -18.88 -30.62
C ILE A 815 -28.86 -18.56 -31.01
N ILE A 816 -29.42 -19.30 -31.98
CA ILE A 816 -30.79 -19.08 -32.43
C ILE A 816 -31.78 -19.36 -31.29
N LEU A 817 -31.61 -20.48 -30.58
CA LEU A 817 -32.46 -20.81 -29.45
C LEU A 817 -32.46 -19.70 -28.39
N HIS A 818 -31.27 -19.28 -27.97
CA HIS A 818 -31.09 -18.28 -26.92
C HIS A 818 -31.64 -16.92 -27.35
N TYR A 819 -31.26 -16.43 -28.53
CA TYR A 819 -31.76 -15.17 -29.07
C TYR A 819 -33.29 -15.13 -29.14
N LEU A 820 -33.93 -16.19 -29.65
CA LEU A 820 -35.40 -16.23 -29.76
C LEU A 820 -36.08 -16.33 -28.38
N ILE A 821 -35.49 -17.05 -27.42
CA ILE A 821 -36.00 -17.08 -26.05
C ILE A 821 -35.96 -15.67 -25.44
N ASP A 822 -34.86 -14.95 -25.60
CA ASP A 822 -34.70 -13.63 -24.97
C ASP A 822 -35.52 -12.55 -25.66
N SER A 823 -35.60 -12.58 -27.00
CA SER A 823 -36.31 -11.56 -27.77
C SER A 823 -37.82 -11.82 -27.83
N LEU A 824 -38.25 -13.04 -28.22
CA LEU A 824 -39.67 -13.38 -28.41
C LEU A 824 -40.30 -14.01 -27.17
N GLY A 825 -39.50 -14.65 -26.31
CA GLY A 825 -40.01 -15.33 -25.11
C GLY A 825 -40.71 -14.39 -24.14
N GLN A 826 -40.41 -13.09 -24.16
CA GLN A 826 -41.10 -12.07 -23.35
C GLN A 826 -42.63 -12.10 -23.55
N LEU A 827 -43.10 -12.40 -24.76
CA LEU A 827 -44.53 -12.55 -25.08
C LEU A 827 -45.17 -13.75 -24.37
N PHE A 828 -44.39 -14.78 -24.04
CA PHE A 828 -44.85 -16.02 -23.43
C PHE A 828 -44.57 -16.09 -21.92
N THR A 829 -43.75 -15.18 -21.40
CA THR A 829 -43.45 -15.05 -19.96
C THR A 829 -44.18 -13.90 -19.29
N TYR A 830 -45.05 -13.18 -20.01
CA TYR A 830 -45.93 -12.16 -19.44
C TYR A 830 -47.12 -12.82 -18.71
N VAL A 831 -46.89 -13.21 -17.46
CA VAL A 831 -47.82 -13.96 -16.61
C VAL A 831 -47.92 -13.26 -15.24
N ILE A 832 -49.15 -13.10 -14.74
CA ILE A 832 -49.40 -12.63 -13.38
C ILE A 832 -49.58 -13.83 -12.46
N PHE A 833 -48.87 -13.82 -11.33
CA PHE A 833 -48.91 -14.90 -10.33
C PHE A 833 -49.53 -14.40 -9.03
N ASP A 834 -50.46 -15.18 -8.47
CA ASP A 834 -51.12 -14.87 -7.20
C ASP A 834 -50.22 -15.18 -5.99
N SER A 835 -49.22 -16.06 -6.17
CA SER A 835 -48.26 -16.42 -5.13
C SER A 835 -46.82 -16.56 -5.65
N MET A 836 -45.84 -16.38 -4.76
CA MET A 836 -44.43 -16.63 -5.08
C MET A 836 -44.16 -18.10 -5.39
N VAL A 837 -44.94 -19.02 -4.82
CA VAL A 837 -44.79 -20.47 -5.08
C VAL A 837 -45.12 -20.77 -6.55
N ASP A 838 -46.21 -20.18 -7.06
CA ASP A 838 -46.62 -20.40 -8.45
C ASP A 838 -45.62 -19.82 -9.45
N LEU A 839 -45.05 -18.64 -9.16
CA LEU A 839 -43.96 -18.07 -9.94
C LEU A 839 -42.74 -19.00 -9.98
N VAL A 840 -42.35 -19.57 -8.83
CA VAL A 840 -41.21 -20.50 -8.74
C VAL A 840 -41.50 -21.78 -9.53
N LEU A 841 -42.71 -22.33 -9.43
CA LEU A 841 -43.12 -23.52 -10.17
C LEU A 841 -43.12 -23.27 -11.67
N PHE A 842 -43.69 -22.15 -12.12
CA PHE A 842 -43.64 -21.72 -13.52
C PHE A 842 -42.19 -21.57 -14.03
N ALA A 843 -41.34 -20.88 -13.28
CA ALA A 843 -39.97 -20.64 -13.68
C ALA A 843 -39.13 -21.93 -13.72
N ILE A 844 -39.27 -22.82 -12.73
CA ILE A 844 -38.48 -24.06 -12.70
C ILE A 844 -39.03 -25.08 -13.70
N ILE A 845 -40.35 -25.28 -13.76
CA ILE A 845 -40.96 -26.34 -14.60
C ILE A 845 -41.14 -25.85 -16.03
N GLY A 846 -41.83 -24.72 -16.20
CA GLY A 846 -42.26 -24.17 -17.49
C GLY A 846 -41.15 -23.55 -18.32
N VAL A 847 -40.29 -22.76 -17.68
CA VAL A 847 -39.12 -22.12 -18.31
C VAL A 847 -37.90 -23.05 -18.30
N GLY A 848 -37.71 -23.85 -17.23
CA GLY A 848 -36.52 -24.68 -17.03
C GLY A 848 -36.66 -26.13 -17.53
N ILE A 849 -37.32 -26.98 -16.74
CA ILE A 849 -37.27 -28.46 -16.83
C ILE A 849 -37.89 -28.96 -18.13
N VAL A 850 -39.16 -28.63 -18.39
CA VAL A 850 -39.92 -29.15 -19.53
C VAL A 850 -39.25 -28.83 -20.86
N PRO A 851 -38.90 -27.57 -21.17
CA PRO A 851 -38.30 -27.25 -22.46
C PRO A 851 -36.89 -27.84 -22.59
N SER A 852 -36.14 -27.95 -21.49
CA SER A 852 -34.81 -28.55 -21.50
C SER A 852 -34.86 -30.05 -21.81
N ILE A 853 -35.75 -30.81 -21.15
CA ILE A 853 -35.89 -32.25 -21.38
C ILE A 853 -36.42 -32.54 -22.77
N LEU A 854 -37.52 -31.89 -23.18
CA LEU A 854 -38.13 -32.12 -24.49
C LEU A 854 -37.19 -31.67 -25.63
N GLY A 855 -36.51 -30.54 -25.47
CA GLY A 855 -35.49 -30.09 -26.41
C GLY A 855 -34.32 -31.07 -26.52
N MET A 856 -33.79 -31.59 -25.41
CA MET A 856 -32.72 -32.60 -25.46
C MET A 856 -33.17 -33.91 -26.11
N LEU A 857 -34.42 -34.33 -25.87
CA LEU A 857 -35.01 -35.49 -26.55
C LEU A 857 -35.14 -35.26 -28.06
N LEU A 858 -35.64 -34.10 -28.48
CA LEU A 858 -35.70 -33.71 -29.89
C LEU A 858 -34.31 -33.78 -30.54
N VAL A 859 -33.30 -33.19 -29.90
CA VAL A 859 -31.91 -33.21 -30.39
C VAL A 859 -31.39 -34.63 -30.50
N LYS A 860 -31.68 -35.49 -29.52
CA LYS A 860 -31.27 -36.91 -29.53
C LYS A 860 -31.92 -37.68 -30.70
N ILE A 861 -33.17 -37.38 -31.05
CA ILE A 861 -33.89 -38.03 -32.15
C ILE A 861 -33.37 -37.55 -33.51
N VAL A 862 -33.18 -36.24 -33.67
CA VAL A 862 -32.80 -35.61 -34.94
C VAL A 862 -31.31 -35.78 -35.25
N VAL A 863 -30.44 -35.73 -34.23
CA VAL A 863 -28.99 -35.86 -34.37
C VAL A 863 -28.57 -37.27 -33.98
N LYS A 864 -28.56 -38.18 -34.97
CA LYS A 864 -28.02 -39.54 -34.79
C LYS A 864 -26.55 -39.48 -34.37
N GLU A 865 -26.16 -40.31 -33.40
CA GLU A 865 -24.76 -40.45 -33.02
C GLU A 865 -23.97 -41.02 -34.19
N GLU A 866 -22.97 -40.28 -34.67
CA GLU A 866 -21.92 -40.86 -35.51
C GLU A 866 -21.13 -41.83 -34.63
N SER A 867 -21.02 -43.09 -35.05
CA SER A 867 -20.23 -44.09 -34.36
C SER A 867 -18.75 -43.71 -34.40
N ARG A 868 -18.20 -43.47 -33.21
CA ARG A 868 -16.79 -43.22 -32.83
C ARG A 868 -16.36 -41.76 -32.68
#